data_AF-A0A7D8YVE4-F1
#
_entry.id   AF-A0A7D8YVE4-F1
#
_cell.length_a   1.000
_cell.length_b   1.000
_cell.length_c   1.000
_cell.angle_alpha   90.00
_cell.angle_beta   90.00
_cell.angle_gamma   90.00
#
_symmetry.space_group_name_H-M   'P 1'
#
loop_
_entity.id
_entity.type
_entity.pdbx_description
1 polymer ?
#
loop_
_entity_poly.entity_id
_entity_poly.type
_entity_poly.pdbx_seq_one_letter_code
_entity_poly.pdbx_strand_id
1 'polypeptide(L)'
;MTGHATLTEVFRAENSVVEYASSSSPNDESGTPNPQRQSLAQGIVSELGYLALAIMQAGRTIRRKIATLEMYLNIYLGHRKSLMKTPRTLNADEANIITTWEIPFKNTVANRTSTEHKDAVTLLHIFAFIHFEHIPEEILQRSWTAIERSRSGNEPYCGILQPTNDDETQARLRRALRVLFEHSIIDYEPHNFSCSLHPIVYAWARDRLGETEQRWWLSRTMSILAQCISPNLEASGRKLRRLLLPHMGSCIRALELQHPSFPDDIERAAVIEKFAWIYAENGLWSIARTLQTKVMNFRVKNLGKRHSATILAQRSLAYTCWNLFEIRPAIVIQLEVLRSLWWTRPSIKYWTAWPPWKPDHVDYCTTLSDLNSTLWLAGKRKESRYVGERAVDRLIRQLGPDDPKTLTAMFNLARTHLHLGNHEKSHKLLVWVLNRRKRLFGFVHPDTLMARNELGILLCARKRNLLLAERLVSNVLESRKKILGEEHAYILWSVNDLSKVLCERGRPGRAVRILEEIIPVVVRTLGEDHVGMSMTRSNLARAYALSGHLEEAEGVLWRLLEVLPLDHPDWIHNMFGYVRVRVRQGKLSAAEKDCVETLDKISKTKILAHDDPRTIAFAEELLKIYRTQKRFQDIDALKKSVPGLNEENLIGAKFDIYTIRTGP
;
A
#
# COMPACT_ATOMS: atom_id res chain seq x y z
N MET A 1 21.96 6.19 -14.39
CA MET A 1 23.03 5.20 -14.62
C MET A 1 23.19 5.07 -16.12
N THR A 2 24.10 5.85 -16.71
CA THR A 2 24.60 5.60 -18.07
C THR A 2 25.50 4.38 -17.98
N GLY A 3 24.95 3.19 -18.23
CA GLY A 3 25.75 2.00 -18.40
C GLY A 3 26.62 2.21 -19.63
N HIS A 4 27.88 2.60 -19.43
CA HIS A 4 28.88 2.41 -20.47
C HIS A 4 28.91 0.90 -20.73
N ALA A 5 28.42 0.51 -21.91
CA ALA A 5 28.52 -0.86 -22.38
C ALA A 5 29.97 -1.32 -22.22
N THR A 6 30.16 -2.57 -21.79
CA THR A 6 31.51 -3.12 -21.68
C THR A 6 32.19 -3.04 -23.05
N LEU A 7 33.52 -2.81 -23.10
CA LEU A 7 34.27 -2.77 -24.37
C LEU A 7 33.93 -3.98 -25.25
N THR A 8 33.70 -5.15 -24.63
CA THR A 8 33.25 -6.39 -25.28
C THR A 8 31.89 -6.27 -25.98
N GLU A 9 30.91 -5.55 -25.41
CA GLU A 9 29.61 -5.30 -26.03
C GLU A 9 29.69 -4.29 -27.16
N VAL A 10 30.55 -3.27 -27.03
CA VAL A 10 30.85 -2.31 -28.10
C VAL A 10 31.51 -3.03 -29.27
N PHE A 11 32.55 -3.83 -29.03
CA PHE A 11 33.21 -4.66 -30.05
C PHE A 11 32.25 -5.67 -30.70
N ARG A 12 31.35 -6.29 -29.92
CA ARG A 12 30.34 -7.22 -30.47
C ARG A 12 29.28 -6.48 -31.30
N ALA A 13 28.87 -5.27 -30.92
CA ALA A 13 27.93 -4.44 -31.66
C ALA A 13 28.56 -3.86 -32.94
N GLU A 14 29.80 -3.39 -32.88
CA GLU A 14 30.62 -3.00 -34.02
C GLU A 14 30.77 -4.16 -35.01
N ASN A 15 31.16 -5.35 -34.51
CA ASN A 15 31.23 -6.55 -35.32
C ASN A 15 29.87 -6.90 -35.94
N SER A 16 28.73 -6.63 -35.29
CA SER A 16 27.41 -6.93 -35.89
C SER A 16 27.03 -6.03 -37.08
N VAL A 17 27.43 -4.75 -37.05
CA VAL A 17 27.21 -3.81 -38.17
C VAL A 17 28.21 -4.09 -39.29
N VAL A 18 29.46 -4.41 -38.93
CA VAL A 18 30.54 -4.77 -39.86
C VAL A 18 30.33 -6.15 -40.50
N GLU A 19 29.87 -7.17 -39.75
CA GLU A 19 29.51 -8.50 -40.26
C GLU A 19 28.35 -8.41 -41.25
N TYR A 20 27.31 -7.60 -40.97
CA TYR A 20 26.20 -7.41 -41.91
C TYR A 20 26.63 -6.68 -43.20
N ALA A 21 27.57 -5.72 -43.08
CA ALA A 21 28.20 -5.08 -44.23
C ALA A 21 28.99 -6.10 -45.09
N SER A 22 29.47 -7.18 -44.46
CA SER A 22 30.28 -8.26 -45.05
C SER A 22 29.44 -9.44 -45.60
N SER A 23 28.28 -9.74 -45.01
CA SER A 23 27.51 -10.98 -45.26
C SER A 23 26.32 -10.83 -46.22
N SER A 24 26.11 -9.66 -46.83
CA SER A 24 24.93 -9.35 -47.65
C SER A 24 25.15 -9.44 -49.17
N SER A 25 26.25 -10.08 -49.62
CA SER A 25 26.47 -10.44 -51.02
C SER A 25 26.09 -11.91 -51.22
N PRO A 26 25.09 -12.27 -52.04
CA PRO A 26 24.81 -13.68 -52.35
C PRO A 26 25.84 -14.34 -53.27
N ASN A 27 26.88 -13.62 -53.74
CA ASN A 27 27.70 -14.07 -54.87
C ASN A 27 29.23 -13.95 -54.70
N ASP A 28 29.78 -13.73 -53.50
CA ASP A 28 31.24 -13.76 -53.31
C ASP A 28 31.64 -14.89 -52.34
N GLU A 29 32.07 -16.02 -52.89
CA GLU A 29 32.68 -17.14 -52.16
C GLU A 29 34.08 -16.82 -51.60
N SER A 30 34.61 -15.61 -51.82
CA SER A 30 35.80 -15.12 -51.14
C SER A 30 35.37 -14.24 -49.96
N GLY A 31 35.48 -14.75 -48.74
CA GLY A 31 35.15 -14.05 -47.48
C GLY A 31 36.01 -12.82 -47.13
N THR A 32 36.41 -12.03 -48.12
CA THR A 32 37.05 -10.73 -47.95
C THR A 32 36.00 -9.63 -47.93
N PRO A 33 35.80 -8.93 -46.79
CA PRO A 33 34.80 -7.88 -46.68
C PRO A 33 35.15 -6.68 -47.57
N ASN A 34 34.17 -6.14 -48.30
CA ASN A 34 34.35 -4.97 -49.17
C ASN A 34 34.91 -3.77 -48.36
N PRO A 35 36.13 -3.27 -48.66
CA PRO A 35 36.79 -2.21 -47.89
C PRO A 35 35.97 -0.91 -47.79
N GLN A 36 35.22 -0.61 -48.85
CA GLN A 36 34.41 0.60 -48.94
C GLN A 36 33.22 0.55 -47.98
N ARG A 37 32.60 -0.62 -47.81
CA ARG A 37 31.50 -0.83 -46.85
C ARG A 37 31.99 -0.85 -45.40
N GLN A 38 33.21 -1.35 -45.14
CA GLN A 38 33.82 -1.28 -43.81
C GLN A 38 34.11 0.16 -43.38
N SER A 39 34.66 0.97 -44.29
CA SER A 39 34.89 2.39 -44.03
C SER A 39 33.58 3.15 -43.75
N LEU A 40 32.51 2.87 -44.49
CA LEU A 40 31.18 3.45 -44.23
C LEU A 40 30.60 3.01 -42.88
N ALA A 41 30.73 1.73 -42.52
CA ALA A 41 30.29 1.21 -41.24
C ALA A 41 31.05 1.86 -40.07
N GLN A 42 32.37 2.00 -40.18
CA GLN A 42 33.21 2.72 -39.21
C GLN A 42 32.82 4.20 -39.10
N GLY A 43 32.53 4.86 -40.22
CA GLY A 43 32.02 6.23 -40.24
C GLY A 43 30.71 6.38 -39.46
N ILE A 44 29.76 5.45 -39.63
CA ILE A 44 28.50 5.44 -38.87
C ILE A 44 28.75 5.23 -37.38
N VAL A 45 29.59 4.26 -37.01
CA VAL A 45 29.91 3.98 -35.60
C VAL A 45 30.57 5.17 -34.92
N SER A 46 31.50 5.83 -35.61
CA SER A 46 32.18 7.03 -35.11
C SER A 46 31.21 8.18 -34.86
N GLU A 47 30.30 8.43 -35.80
CA GLU A 47 29.29 9.51 -35.68
C GLU A 47 28.24 9.25 -34.60
N LEU A 48 27.98 7.98 -34.29
CA LEU A 48 27.12 7.55 -33.17
C LEU A 48 27.83 7.63 -31.81
N GLY A 49 29.11 8.00 -31.77
CA GLY A 49 29.87 8.19 -30.54
C GLY A 49 30.20 6.87 -29.82
N TYR A 50 30.30 5.76 -30.56
CA TYR A 50 30.60 4.43 -30.00
C TYR A 50 29.56 3.93 -28.97
N LEU A 51 28.35 4.51 -28.98
CA LEU A 51 27.26 4.13 -28.08
C LEU A 51 26.64 2.81 -28.52
N ALA A 52 26.89 1.73 -27.77
CA ALA A 52 26.41 0.39 -28.11
C ALA A 52 24.92 0.33 -28.45
N LEU A 53 24.07 1.03 -27.70
CA LEU A 53 22.62 1.08 -27.94
C LEU A 53 22.27 1.71 -29.28
N ALA A 54 22.94 2.82 -29.64
CA ALA A 54 22.73 3.50 -30.91
C ALA A 54 23.26 2.67 -32.09
N ILE A 55 24.42 2.03 -31.93
CA ILE A 55 25.02 1.15 -32.94
C ILE A 55 24.14 -0.07 -33.21
N MET A 56 23.67 -0.76 -32.16
CA MET A 56 22.76 -1.90 -32.29
C MET A 56 21.48 -1.51 -33.03
N GLN A 57 20.93 -0.32 -32.71
CA GLN A 57 19.74 0.21 -33.36
C GLN A 57 19.97 0.53 -34.84
N ALA A 58 21.08 1.19 -35.16
CA ALA A 58 21.48 1.50 -36.52
C ALA A 58 21.66 0.21 -37.34
N GLY A 59 22.36 -0.78 -36.79
CA GLY A 59 22.56 -2.10 -37.39
C GLY A 59 21.24 -2.80 -37.69
N ARG A 60 20.29 -2.82 -36.75
CA ARG A 60 18.94 -3.39 -36.97
C ARG A 60 18.16 -2.67 -38.06
N THR A 61 18.27 -1.34 -38.14
CA THR A 61 17.61 -0.50 -39.16
C THR A 61 18.16 -0.79 -40.57
N ILE A 62 19.49 -0.89 -40.70
CA ILE A 62 20.17 -1.23 -41.95
C ILE A 62 19.87 -2.67 -42.37
N ARG A 63 19.88 -3.62 -41.42
CA ARG A 63 19.54 -5.03 -41.66
C ARG A 63 18.13 -5.23 -42.20
N ARG A 64 17.20 -4.38 -41.78
CA ARG A 64 15.81 -4.38 -42.24
C ARG A 64 15.60 -3.66 -43.57
N LYS A 65 16.66 -3.16 -44.20
CA LYS A 65 16.62 -2.39 -45.46
C LYS A 65 15.73 -1.14 -45.36
N ILE A 66 15.57 -0.58 -44.16
CA ILE A 66 14.87 0.71 -43.96
C ILE A 66 15.72 1.85 -44.53
N ALA A 67 17.03 1.74 -44.38
CA ALA A 67 18.03 2.56 -45.05
C ALA A 67 19.18 1.67 -45.51
N THR A 68 19.78 1.97 -46.66
CA THR A 68 21.02 1.34 -47.08
C THR A 68 22.18 1.85 -46.23
N LEU A 69 23.25 1.08 -46.13
CA LEU A 69 24.47 1.47 -45.41
C LEU A 69 24.99 2.84 -45.91
N GLU A 70 24.94 3.08 -47.21
CA GLU A 70 25.38 4.32 -47.87
C GLU A 70 24.49 5.52 -47.56
N MET A 71 23.18 5.31 -47.45
CA MET A 71 22.21 6.39 -47.23
C MET A 71 21.97 6.67 -45.74
N TYR A 72 22.27 5.70 -44.86
CA TYR A 72 21.96 5.79 -43.43
C TYR A 72 22.59 7.02 -42.78
N LEU A 73 23.87 7.29 -43.03
CA LEU A 73 24.57 8.40 -42.41
C LEU A 73 23.97 9.76 -42.82
N ASN A 74 23.57 9.92 -44.08
CA ASN A 74 22.94 11.14 -44.57
C ASN A 74 21.55 11.36 -43.93
N ILE A 75 20.73 10.31 -43.90
CA ILE A 75 19.42 10.34 -43.22
C ILE A 75 19.61 10.69 -41.73
N TYR A 76 20.56 10.04 -41.07
CA TYR A 76 20.88 10.26 -39.66
C TYR A 76 21.25 11.72 -39.38
N LEU A 77 22.19 12.28 -40.15
CA LEU A 77 22.62 13.67 -39.99
C LEU A 77 21.47 14.67 -40.25
N GLY A 78 20.60 14.38 -41.21
CA GLY A 78 19.40 15.17 -41.48
C GLY A 78 18.42 15.20 -40.31
N HIS A 79 18.09 14.02 -39.76
CA HIS A 79 17.22 13.89 -38.59
C HIS A 79 17.86 14.52 -37.33
N ARG A 80 19.17 14.36 -37.14
CA ARG A 80 19.92 14.97 -36.03
C ARG A 80 19.90 16.49 -36.10
N LYS A 81 20.12 17.07 -37.28
CA LYS A 81 20.02 18.52 -37.50
C LYS A 81 18.61 19.04 -37.19
N SER A 82 17.57 18.28 -37.56
CA SER A 82 16.18 18.63 -37.21
C SER A 82 15.93 18.56 -35.71
N LEU A 83 16.47 17.54 -35.02
CA LEU A 83 16.30 17.37 -33.58
C LEU A 83 16.98 18.50 -32.80
N MET A 84 18.20 18.88 -33.19
CA MET A 84 18.97 19.97 -32.55
C MET A 84 18.36 21.37 -32.74
N LYS A 85 17.43 21.54 -33.69
CA LYS A 85 16.66 22.80 -33.84
C LYS A 85 15.50 22.91 -32.85
N THR A 86 15.13 21.81 -32.20
CA THR A 86 14.07 21.80 -31.18
C THR A 86 14.61 22.51 -29.94
N PRO A 87 13.84 23.36 -29.24
CA PRO A 87 14.31 24.18 -28.11
C PRO A 87 14.68 23.39 -26.83
N ARG A 88 15.03 22.12 -26.97
CA ARG A 88 15.31 21.20 -25.87
C ARG A 88 16.82 21.09 -25.64
N THR A 89 17.24 21.15 -24.37
CA THR A 89 18.60 20.80 -23.96
C THR A 89 18.76 19.28 -23.97
N LEU A 90 19.29 18.73 -25.06
CA LEU A 90 19.67 17.32 -25.16
C LEU A 90 21.19 17.21 -25.08
N ASN A 91 21.68 16.21 -24.35
CA ASN A 91 23.10 15.88 -24.39
C ASN A 91 23.44 15.28 -25.78
N ALA A 92 24.69 15.41 -26.21
CA ALA A 92 25.13 14.87 -27.51
C ALA A 92 24.82 13.37 -27.64
N ASP A 93 25.07 12.59 -26.58
CA ASP A 93 24.78 11.16 -26.54
C ASP A 93 23.28 10.87 -26.62
N GLU A 94 22.44 11.62 -25.91
CA GLU A 94 20.99 11.45 -25.96
C GLU A 94 20.43 11.78 -27.35
N ALA A 95 20.95 12.84 -27.99
CA ALA A 95 20.59 13.19 -29.35
C ALA A 95 20.98 12.08 -30.33
N ASN A 96 22.15 11.46 -30.16
CA ASN A 96 22.58 10.33 -31.00
C ASN A 96 21.65 9.14 -30.85
N ILE A 97 21.31 8.79 -29.62
CA ILE A 97 20.49 7.62 -29.36
C ILE A 97 19.05 7.88 -29.84
N ILE A 98 18.45 9.04 -29.54
CA ILE A 98 17.10 9.42 -30.00
C ILE A 98 16.98 9.42 -31.53
N THR A 99 17.95 9.98 -32.23
CA THR A 99 17.94 10.03 -33.70
C THR A 99 17.93 8.64 -34.33
N THR A 100 18.61 7.65 -33.74
CA THR A 100 18.58 6.27 -34.25
C THR A 100 17.21 5.60 -34.16
N TRP A 101 16.35 5.96 -33.21
CA TRP A 101 14.95 5.48 -33.15
C TRP A 101 13.98 6.34 -33.97
N GLU A 102 14.27 7.64 -34.12
CA GLU A 102 13.45 8.55 -34.90
C GLU A 102 13.37 8.12 -36.38
N ILE A 103 14.46 7.57 -36.92
CA ILE A 103 14.56 7.08 -38.31
C ILE A 103 13.53 5.96 -38.58
N PRO A 104 13.57 4.78 -37.91
CA PRO A 104 12.58 3.73 -38.15
C PRO A 104 11.17 4.18 -37.74
N PHE A 105 11.02 5.01 -36.71
CA PHE A 105 9.70 5.49 -36.32
C PHE A 105 9.04 6.32 -37.43
N LYS A 106 9.69 7.40 -37.90
CA LYS A 106 9.12 8.26 -38.95
C LYS A 106 8.98 7.52 -40.26
N ASN A 107 10.01 6.79 -40.69
CA ASN A 107 10.03 6.22 -42.04
C ASN A 107 9.15 4.98 -42.19
N THR A 108 8.92 4.23 -41.10
CA THR A 108 8.17 2.96 -41.17
C THR A 108 6.99 2.89 -40.21
N VAL A 109 7.19 3.15 -38.91
CA VAL A 109 6.14 2.91 -37.90
C VAL A 109 4.98 3.90 -38.03
N ALA A 110 5.25 5.18 -38.22
CA ALA A 110 4.22 6.23 -38.29
C ALA A 110 3.62 6.41 -39.69
N ASN A 111 4.39 6.23 -40.75
CA ASN A 111 3.96 6.51 -42.12
C ASN A 111 3.11 5.39 -42.76
N ARG A 112 3.16 4.16 -42.23
CA ARG A 112 2.42 3.04 -42.79
C ARG A 112 0.95 3.06 -42.36
N THR A 113 0.06 2.84 -43.33
CA THR A 113 -1.41 2.90 -43.10
C THR A 113 -2.03 1.60 -42.60
N SER A 114 -1.25 0.51 -42.53
CA SER A 114 -1.69 -0.78 -41.99
C SER A 114 -2.16 -0.66 -40.54
N THR A 115 -3.17 -1.45 -40.17
CA THR A 115 -3.75 -1.48 -38.82
C THR A 115 -2.70 -1.72 -37.74
N GLU A 116 -1.79 -2.68 -37.95
CA GLU A 116 -0.71 -3.04 -37.01
C GLU A 116 0.23 -1.88 -36.67
N HIS A 117 0.54 -1.03 -37.66
CA HIS A 117 1.45 0.11 -37.46
C HIS A 117 0.73 1.27 -36.74
N LYS A 118 -0.55 1.52 -37.06
CA LYS A 118 -1.39 2.48 -36.31
C LYS A 118 -1.57 2.06 -34.85
N ASP A 119 -1.76 0.76 -34.63
CA ASP A 119 -1.85 0.18 -33.29
C ASP A 119 -0.51 0.28 -32.54
N ALA A 120 0.62 0.04 -33.21
CA ALA A 120 1.95 0.21 -32.64
C ALA A 120 2.21 1.66 -32.18
N VAL A 121 1.83 2.66 -32.99
CA VAL A 121 1.92 4.08 -32.60
C VAL A 121 1.04 4.36 -31.37
N THR A 122 -0.18 3.83 -31.35
CA THR A 122 -1.11 3.96 -30.21
C THR A 122 -0.52 3.37 -28.93
N LEU A 123 0.07 2.18 -29.00
CA LEU A 123 0.74 1.54 -27.86
C LEU A 123 1.93 2.37 -27.37
N LEU A 124 2.73 2.92 -28.28
CA LEU A 124 3.85 3.77 -27.91
C LEU A 124 3.39 5.01 -27.13
N HIS A 125 2.29 5.65 -27.55
CA HIS A 125 1.72 6.80 -26.83
C HIS A 125 1.20 6.42 -25.44
N ILE A 126 0.62 5.23 -25.27
CA ILE A 126 0.22 4.72 -23.95
C ILE A 126 1.46 4.46 -23.08
N PHE A 127 2.48 3.79 -23.63
CA PHE A 127 3.73 3.48 -22.93
C PHE A 127 4.52 4.72 -22.52
N ALA A 128 4.32 5.85 -23.20
CA ALA A 128 4.92 7.15 -22.84
C ALA A 128 4.46 7.69 -21.47
N PHE A 129 3.35 7.20 -20.91
CA PHE A 129 2.83 7.64 -19.60
C PHE A 129 2.88 6.57 -18.52
N ILE A 130 3.03 5.30 -18.90
CA ILE A 130 3.20 4.14 -18.02
C ILE A 130 4.68 4.01 -17.62
N HIS A 131 4.99 3.51 -16.41
CA HIS A 131 6.39 3.26 -16.02
C HIS A 131 7.08 2.33 -17.02
N PHE A 132 8.32 2.67 -17.41
CA PHE A 132 9.02 2.05 -18.54
C PHE A 132 9.47 0.60 -18.31
N GLU A 133 9.56 0.14 -17.06
CA GLU A 133 9.94 -1.25 -16.74
C GLU A 133 8.72 -2.14 -16.51
N HIS A 134 8.83 -3.40 -16.96
CA HIS A 134 7.93 -4.51 -16.62
C HIS A 134 6.44 -4.23 -16.88
N ILE A 135 6.11 -3.63 -18.02
CA ILE A 135 4.73 -3.38 -18.46
C ILE A 135 4.07 -4.73 -18.78
N PRO A 136 3.10 -5.22 -17.98
CA PRO A 136 2.45 -6.48 -18.24
C PRO A 136 1.46 -6.38 -19.40
N GLU A 137 1.51 -7.35 -20.33
CA GLU A 137 0.54 -7.49 -21.44
C GLU A 137 -0.90 -7.58 -20.91
N GLU A 138 -1.08 -8.14 -19.71
CA GLU A 138 -2.37 -8.28 -19.01
C GLU A 138 -3.09 -6.94 -18.77
N ILE A 139 -2.37 -5.81 -18.66
CA ILE A 139 -3.00 -4.48 -18.55
C ILE A 139 -3.89 -4.22 -19.75
N LEU A 140 -3.36 -4.46 -20.95
CA LEU A 140 -4.04 -4.17 -22.20
C LEU A 140 -5.14 -5.19 -22.49
N GLN A 141 -4.95 -6.45 -22.08
CA GLN A 141 -5.95 -7.50 -22.22
C GLN A 141 -7.16 -7.28 -21.29
N ARG A 142 -6.95 -6.89 -20.02
CA ARG A 142 -8.08 -6.73 -19.09
C ARG A 142 -8.89 -5.46 -19.33
N SER A 143 -8.25 -4.37 -19.76
CA SER A 143 -8.99 -3.16 -20.16
C SER A 143 -10.01 -3.48 -21.25
N TRP A 144 -9.69 -4.38 -22.18
CA TRP A 144 -10.59 -4.84 -23.23
C TRP A 144 -11.89 -5.46 -22.69
N THR A 145 -11.76 -6.49 -21.86
CA THR A 145 -12.92 -7.19 -21.27
C THR A 145 -13.78 -6.27 -20.38
N ALA A 146 -13.17 -5.24 -19.80
CA ALA A 146 -13.88 -4.25 -19.00
C ALA A 146 -14.70 -3.28 -19.87
N ILE A 147 -14.16 -2.87 -21.03
CA ILE A 147 -14.85 -2.01 -22.02
C ILE A 147 -16.06 -2.74 -22.62
N GLU A 148 -15.94 -4.02 -22.94
CA GLU A 148 -17.07 -4.84 -23.43
C GLU A 148 -18.22 -4.93 -22.41
N ARG A 149 -17.90 -5.01 -21.12
CA ARG A 149 -18.89 -5.04 -20.03
C ARG A 149 -19.52 -3.68 -19.76
N SER A 150 -18.86 -2.58 -20.11
CA SER A 150 -19.31 -1.22 -19.84
C SER A 150 -19.97 -0.55 -21.04
N ARG A 151 -20.77 -1.26 -21.86
CA ARG A 151 -21.54 -0.71 -22.99
C ARG A 151 -22.58 0.36 -22.55
N SER A 152 -22.09 1.51 -22.10
CA SER A 152 -22.80 2.74 -21.81
C SER A 152 -21.79 3.90 -21.82
N GLY A 153 -21.43 4.42 -22.99
CA GLY A 153 -20.60 5.61 -23.11
C GLY A 153 -20.12 5.86 -24.54
N ASN A 154 -20.59 6.94 -25.15
CA ASN A 154 -20.19 7.47 -26.47
C ASN A 154 -18.78 8.10 -26.42
N GLU A 155 -17.76 7.39 -25.95
CA GLU A 155 -16.38 7.85 -26.09
C GLU A 155 -15.66 7.07 -27.20
N PRO A 156 -14.94 7.76 -28.11
CA PRO A 156 -14.14 7.07 -29.11
C PRO A 156 -12.92 6.45 -28.42
N TYR A 157 -13.04 5.18 -28.03
CA TYR A 157 -11.92 4.37 -27.59
C TYR A 157 -10.83 4.35 -28.67
N CYS A 158 -9.55 4.26 -28.25
CA CYS A 158 -8.45 4.06 -29.21
C CYS A 158 -8.78 2.87 -30.11
N GLY A 159 -8.48 2.94 -31.41
CA GLY A 159 -8.88 1.88 -32.37
C GLY A 159 -8.38 0.48 -32.01
N ILE A 160 -7.31 0.38 -31.21
CA ILE A 160 -6.75 -0.87 -30.65
C ILE A 160 -7.54 -1.42 -29.45
N LEU A 161 -8.55 -0.68 -28.96
CA LEU A 161 -9.42 -0.99 -27.83
C LEU A 161 -10.91 -1.19 -28.26
N GLN A 162 -11.19 -1.30 -29.56
CA GLN A 162 -12.53 -1.52 -30.10
C GLN A 162 -12.91 -3.00 -30.14
N PRO A 163 -14.02 -3.42 -29.50
CA PRO A 163 -14.34 -4.83 -29.27
C PRO A 163 -14.46 -5.66 -30.57
N THR A 164 -13.71 -6.76 -30.60
CA THR A 164 -13.62 -7.86 -31.56
C THR A 164 -13.32 -9.13 -30.75
N ASN A 165 -13.51 -10.32 -31.33
CA ASN A 165 -13.34 -11.61 -30.65
C ASN A 165 -12.02 -11.69 -29.83
N ASP A 166 -12.06 -12.30 -28.64
CA ASP A 166 -10.95 -12.29 -27.66
C ASP A 166 -9.60 -12.76 -28.27
N ASP A 167 -9.63 -13.80 -29.11
CA ASP A 167 -8.44 -14.36 -29.77
C ASP A 167 -7.86 -13.42 -30.84
N GLU A 168 -8.73 -12.75 -31.60
CA GLU A 168 -8.33 -11.82 -32.65
C GLU A 168 -7.68 -10.55 -32.07
N THR A 169 -8.18 -10.12 -30.91
CA THR A 169 -7.68 -8.99 -30.15
C THR A 169 -6.29 -9.25 -29.58
N GLN A 170 -6.08 -10.43 -28.99
CA GLN A 170 -4.76 -10.84 -28.53
C GLN A 170 -3.77 -10.92 -29.70
N ALA A 171 -4.21 -11.46 -30.83
CA ALA A 171 -3.39 -11.50 -32.03
C ALA A 171 -3.04 -10.09 -32.53
N ARG A 172 -4.00 -9.17 -32.52
CA ARG A 172 -3.81 -7.76 -32.92
C ARG A 172 -2.82 -7.03 -32.00
N LEU A 173 -2.96 -7.19 -30.68
CA LEU A 173 -2.03 -6.63 -29.70
C LEU A 173 -0.60 -7.17 -29.93
N ARG A 174 -0.45 -8.48 -30.10
CA ARG A 174 0.86 -9.11 -30.35
C ARG A 174 1.48 -8.67 -31.67
N ARG A 175 0.69 -8.43 -32.72
CA ARG A 175 1.18 -7.87 -33.99
C ARG A 175 1.70 -6.45 -33.80
N ALA A 176 0.97 -5.60 -33.08
CA ALA A 176 1.42 -4.24 -32.77
C ALA A 176 2.69 -4.21 -31.88
N LEU A 177 2.76 -5.05 -30.84
CA LEU A 177 3.95 -5.21 -30.01
C LEU A 177 5.13 -5.75 -30.83
N ARG A 178 4.88 -6.70 -31.74
CA ARG A 178 5.88 -7.23 -32.65
C ARG A 178 6.46 -6.09 -33.51
N VAL A 179 5.65 -5.21 -34.09
CA VAL A 179 6.17 -4.05 -34.85
C VAL A 179 7.12 -3.21 -33.99
N LEU A 180 6.75 -2.86 -32.76
CA LEU A 180 7.61 -2.06 -31.87
C LEU A 180 8.91 -2.79 -31.49
N PHE A 181 8.82 -4.08 -31.16
CA PHE A 181 9.97 -4.92 -30.82
C PHE A 181 10.92 -5.11 -31.99
N GLU A 182 10.35 -5.35 -33.16
CA GLU A 182 11.06 -5.50 -34.42
C GLU A 182 11.87 -4.25 -34.80
N HIS A 183 11.32 -3.08 -34.51
CA HIS A 183 12.01 -1.79 -34.63
C HIS A 183 12.80 -1.41 -33.38
N SER A 184 12.89 -2.29 -32.38
CA SER A 184 13.76 -2.13 -31.20
C SER A 184 13.45 -0.88 -30.38
N ILE A 185 12.18 -0.49 -30.40
CA ILE A 185 11.61 0.59 -29.57
C ILE A 185 11.27 0.05 -28.18
N ILE A 186 10.86 -1.22 -28.10
CA ILE A 186 10.58 -1.93 -26.87
C ILE A 186 11.43 -3.20 -26.79
N ASP A 187 11.75 -3.60 -25.58
CA ASP A 187 12.18 -4.96 -25.25
C ASP A 187 10.96 -5.78 -24.85
N TYR A 188 10.79 -6.95 -25.47
CA TYR A 188 9.67 -7.85 -25.18
C TYR A 188 10.22 -9.18 -24.68
N GLU A 189 9.78 -9.60 -23.49
CA GLU A 189 10.11 -10.89 -22.91
C GLU A 189 8.93 -11.86 -23.10
N PRO A 190 9.00 -12.82 -24.04
CA PRO A 190 7.87 -13.72 -24.34
C PRO A 190 7.50 -14.63 -23.17
N HIS A 191 8.45 -14.98 -22.30
CA HIS A 191 8.23 -15.88 -21.17
C HIS A 191 7.44 -15.23 -20.03
N ASN A 192 7.61 -13.92 -19.85
CA ASN A 192 6.96 -13.16 -18.76
C ASN A 192 5.76 -12.34 -19.24
N PHE A 193 5.49 -12.32 -20.56
CA PHE A 193 4.48 -11.46 -21.19
C PHE A 193 4.60 -10.01 -20.74
N SER A 194 5.84 -9.51 -20.68
CA SER A 194 6.16 -8.16 -20.23
C SER A 194 6.98 -7.39 -21.25
N CYS A 195 6.67 -6.10 -21.38
CA CYS A 195 7.38 -5.16 -22.21
C CYS A 195 8.18 -4.18 -21.34
N SER A 196 9.35 -3.76 -21.81
CA SER A 196 10.11 -2.68 -21.20
C SER A 196 10.57 -1.69 -22.26
N LEU A 197 10.76 -0.44 -21.87
CA LEU A 197 11.32 0.62 -22.70
C LEU A 197 12.60 1.12 -22.05
N HIS A 198 13.58 1.46 -22.89
CA HIS A 198 14.73 2.20 -22.40
C HIS A 198 14.29 3.59 -21.89
N PRO A 199 14.79 4.11 -20.76
CA PRO A 199 14.35 5.39 -20.19
C PRO A 199 14.40 6.58 -21.15
N ILE A 200 15.41 6.62 -22.03
CA ILE A 200 15.54 7.65 -23.07
C ILE A 200 14.42 7.54 -24.12
N VAL A 201 14.07 6.32 -24.53
CA VAL A 201 12.96 6.07 -25.48
C VAL A 201 11.63 6.43 -24.84
N TYR A 202 11.45 6.07 -23.57
CA TYR A 202 10.28 6.44 -22.79
C TYR A 202 10.08 7.97 -22.74
N ALA A 203 11.15 8.73 -22.42
CA ALA A 203 11.10 10.19 -22.43
C ALA A 203 10.81 10.72 -23.84
N TRP A 204 11.55 10.27 -24.84
CA TRP A 204 11.35 10.65 -26.25
C TRP A 204 9.92 10.42 -26.75
N ALA A 205 9.32 9.27 -26.42
CA ALA A 205 7.97 8.91 -26.82
C ALA A 205 6.90 9.87 -26.26
N ARG A 206 7.15 10.45 -25.09
CA ARG A 206 6.28 11.47 -24.49
C ARG A 206 6.54 12.85 -25.07
N ASP A 207 7.80 13.24 -25.15
CA ASP A 207 8.18 14.64 -25.41
C ASP A 207 7.98 15.04 -26.88
N ARG A 208 7.80 14.07 -27.77
CA ARG A 208 7.38 14.31 -29.16
C ARG A 208 5.93 14.76 -29.31
N LEU A 209 5.10 14.50 -28.30
CA LEU A 209 3.68 14.85 -28.31
C LEU A 209 3.51 16.30 -27.88
N GLY A 210 2.61 17.03 -28.54
CA GLY A 210 2.24 18.38 -28.10
C GLY A 210 1.57 18.36 -26.71
N GLU A 211 1.53 19.48 -25.99
CA GLU A 211 0.95 19.51 -24.64
C GLU A 211 -0.51 19.03 -24.59
N THR A 212 -1.31 19.37 -25.60
CA THR A 212 -2.71 18.94 -25.71
C THR A 212 -2.82 17.44 -25.93
N GLU A 213 -1.97 16.87 -26.79
CA GLU A 213 -1.88 15.44 -27.03
C GLU A 213 -1.40 14.70 -25.79
N GLN A 214 -0.43 15.26 -25.05
CA GLN A 214 0.05 14.67 -23.80
C GLN A 214 -1.06 14.58 -22.75
N ARG A 215 -1.84 15.65 -22.57
CA ARG A 215 -3.00 15.64 -21.66
C ARG A 215 -4.02 14.58 -22.08
N TRP A 216 -4.30 14.49 -23.38
CA TRP A 216 -5.26 13.54 -23.93
C TRP A 216 -4.80 12.09 -23.73
N TRP A 217 -3.57 11.75 -24.10
CA TRP A 217 -3.01 10.41 -23.94
C TRP A 217 -2.80 10.02 -22.48
N LEU A 218 -2.44 10.97 -21.61
CA LEU A 218 -2.35 10.73 -20.17
C LEU A 218 -3.72 10.33 -19.61
N SER A 219 -4.78 11.10 -19.91
CA SER A 219 -6.14 10.80 -19.47
C SER A 219 -6.57 9.40 -19.93
N ARG A 220 -6.35 9.08 -21.21
CA ARG A 220 -6.68 7.75 -21.77
C ARG A 220 -5.90 6.62 -21.10
N THR A 221 -4.61 6.81 -20.86
CA THR A 221 -3.76 5.84 -20.17
C THR A 221 -4.25 5.58 -18.75
N MET A 222 -4.60 6.62 -18.01
CA MET A 222 -5.14 6.48 -16.66
C MET A 222 -6.47 5.73 -16.64
N SER A 223 -7.36 6.00 -17.60
CA SER A 223 -8.62 5.26 -17.75
C SER A 223 -8.41 3.78 -18.05
N ILE A 224 -7.45 3.43 -18.92
CA ILE A 224 -7.07 2.03 -19.20
C ILE A 224 -6.61 1.32 -17.93
N LEU A 225 -5.71 1.95 -17.16
CA LEU A 225 -5.24 1.39 -15.89
C LEU A 225 -6.37 1.25 -14.87
N ALA A 226 -7.29 2.21 -14.79
CA ALA A 226 -8.44 2.17 -13.90
C ALA A 226 -9.48 1.11 -14.26
N GLN A 227 -9.62 0.76 -15.54
CA GLN A 227 -10.48 -0.32 -16.01
C GLN A 227 -9.94 -1.70 -15.62
N CYS A 228 -8.61 -1.84 -15.50
CA CYS A 228 -7.98 -3.06 -14.99
C CYS A 228 -8.31 -3.34 -13.52
N ILE A 229 -8.75 -2.31 -12.79
CA ILE A 229 -9.08 -2.39 -11.37
C ILE A 229 -10.57 -2.74 -11.22
N SER A 230 -10.84 -3.97 -10.80
CA SER A 230 -12.18 -4.39 -10.38
C SER A 230 -12.63 -3.58 -9.15
N PRO A 231 -13.90 -3.13 -9.09
CA PRO A 231 -14.43 -2.42 -7.93
C PRO A 231 -14.44 -3.27 -6.65
N ASN A 232 -14.42 -4.60 -6.75
CA ASN A 232 -14.48 -5.50 -5.60
C ASN A 232 -13.10 -5.93 -5.09
N LEU A 233 -12.02 -5.59 -5.79
CA LEU A 233 -10.62 -5.92 -5.42
C LEU A 233 -10.41 -7.39 -5.06
N GLU A 234 -10.89 -8.31 -5.90
CA GLU A 234 -10.84 -9.75 -5.62
C GLU A 234 -9.39 -10.24 -5.44
N ALA A 235 -9.20 -11.28 -4.63
CA ALA A 235 -7.88 -11.80 -4.30
C ALA A 235 -7.07 -12.26 -5.54
N SER A 236 -7.74 -12.78 -6.58
CA SER A 236 -7.12 -13.24 -7.83
C SER A 236 -6.43 -12.12 -8.61
N GLY A 237 -6.93 -10.88 -8.52
CA GLY A 237 -6.36 -9.73 -9.22
C GLY A 237 -5.20 -9.05 -8.48
N ARG A 238 -4.85 -9.50 -7.27
CA ARG A 238 -3.89 -8.78 -6.41
C ARG A 238 -2.50 -8.67 -7.01
N LYS A 239 -1.98 -9.74 -7.62
CA LYS A 239 -0.64 -9.75 -8.23
C LYS A 239 -0.54 -8.65 -9.30
N LEU A 240 -1.55 -8.58 -10.18
CA LEU A 240 -1.64 -7.54 -11.20
C LEU A 240 -1.71 -6.15 -10.57
N ARG A 241 -2.60 -5.92 -9.59
CA ARG A 241 -2.76 -4.61 -8.94
C ARG A 241 -1.46 -4.11 -8.29
N ARG A 242 -0.62 -5.01 -7.76
CA ARG A 242 0.72 -4.65 -7.27
C ARG A 242 1.66 -4.22 -8.39
N LEU A 243 1.61 -4.88 -9.55
CA LEU A 243 2.39 -4.48 -10.74
C LEU A 243 1.92 -3.13 -11.31
N LEU A 244 0.67 -2.71 -11.07
CA LEU A 244 0.17 -1.40 -11.52
C LEU A 244 0.78 -0.21 -10.75
N LEU A 245 1.30 -0.40 -9.54
CA LEU A 245 1.79 0.68 -8.68
C LEU A 245 2.78 1.64 -9.35
N PRO A 246 3.91 1.17 -9.96
CA PRO A 246 4.86 2.07 -10.61
C PRO A 246 4.21 2.82 -11.79
N HIS A 247 3.35 2.14 -12.56
CA HIS A 247 2.65 2.72 -13.71
C HIS A 247 1.67 3.82 -13.29
N MET A 248 0.88 3.57 -12.25
CA MET A 248 -0.03 4.55 -11.66
C MET A 248 0.74 5.75 -11.09
N GLY A 249 1.88 5.50 -10.43
CA GLY A 249 2.75 6.56 -9.90
C GLY A 249 3.32 7.45 -11.00
N SER A 250 3.70 6.87 -12.14
CA SER A 250 4.12 7.61 -13.33
C SER A 250 3.01 8.54 -13.84
N CYS A 251 1.78 8.02 -13.99
CA CYS A 251 0.65 8.84 -14.44
C CYS A 251 0.29 9.95 -13.45
N ILE A 252 0.30 9.68 -12.14
CA ILE A 252 0.00 10.70 -11.12
C ILE A 252 1.03 11.83 -11.15
N ARG A 253 2.33 11.51 -11.27
CA ARG A 253 3.39 12.53 -11.38
C ARG A 253 3.20 13.39 -12.64
N ALA A 254 2.88 12.77 -13.77
CA ALA A 254 2.59 13.50 -15.01
C ALA A 254 1.35 14.42 -14.84
N LEU A 255 0.31 13.94 -14.16
CA LEU A 255 -0.90 14.71 -13.88
C LEU A 255 -0.62 15.88 -12.93
N GLU A 256 0.19 15.67 -11.89
CA GLU A 256 0.62 16.71 -10.94
C GLU A 256 1.35 17.86 -11.62
N LEU A 257 2.20 17.56 -12.59
CA LEU A 257 2.92 18.56 -13.38
C LEU A 257 2.00 19.37 -14.30
N GLN A 258 1.00 18.73 -14.90
CA GLN A 258 0.09 19.39 -15.83
C GLN A 258 -1.02 20.17 -15.12
N HIS A 259 -1.58 19.63 -14.03
CA HIS A 259 -2.75 20.17 -13.35
C HIS A 259 -2.66 19.96 -11.83
N PRO A 260 -2.00 20.86 -11.07
CA PRO A 260 -1.83 20.68 -9.62
C PRO A 260 -3.14 20.54 -8.82
N SER A 261 -4.24 21.09 -9.32
CA SER A 261 -5.56 21.12 -8.67
C SER A 261 -6.50 19.98 -9.09
N PHE A 262 -5.98 18.81 -9.46
CA PHE A 262 -6.81 17.63 -9.79
C PHE A 262 -7.52 17.05 -8.56
N PRO A 263 -8.69 16.38 -8.72
CA PRO A 263 -9.44 16.18 -9.97
C PRO A 263 -10.19 17.43 -10.43
N ASP A 264 -10.39 17.53 -11.74
CA ASP A 264 -11.12 18.57 -12.48
C ASP A 264 -12.49 18.08 -12.97
N ASP A 265 -12.63 16.80 -13.29
CA ASP A 265 -13.89 16.18 -13.75
C ASP A 265 -14.29 14.95 -12.89
N ILE A 266 -15.54 14.49 -13.07
CA ILE A 266 -16.13 13.37 -12.30
C ILE A 266 -15.44 12.04 -12.64
N GLU A 267 -15.08 11.84 -13.90
CA GLU A 267 -14.49 10.58 -14.38
C GLU A 267 -13.07 10.41 -13.85
N ARG A 268 -12.26 11.47 -13.89
CA ARG A 268 -10.92 11.54 -13.32
C ARG A 268 -10.97 11.37 -11.81
N ALA A 269 -11.96 11.94 -11.14
CA ALA A 269 -12.18 11.68 -9.72
C ALA A 269 -12.42 10.18 -9.44
N ALA A 270 -13.17 9.47 -10.30
CA ALA A 270 -13.37 8.02 -10.18
C ALA A 270 -12.10 7.20 -10.49
N VAL A 271 -11.32 7.61 -11.48
CA VAL A 271 -10.02 7.01 -11.82
C VAL A 271 -9.03 7.13 -10.67
N ILE A 272 -8.89 8.34 -10.10
CA ILE A 272 -8.00 8.60 -8.96
C ILE A 272 -8.46 7.85 -7.72
N GLU A 273 -9.77 7.74 -7.50
CA GLU A 273 -10.32 6.96 -6.38
C GLU A 273 -9.88 5.49 -6.46
N LYS A 274 -10.00 4.87 -7.64
CA LYS A 274 -9.52 3.51 -7.88
C LYS A 274 -8.02 3.38 -7.65
N PHE A 275 -7.23 4.34 -8.13
CA PHE A 275 -5.79 4.37 -7.89
C PHE A 275 -5.49 4.40 -6.38
N ALA A 276 -6.18 5.26 -5.64
CA ALA A 276 -6.01 5.36 -4.20
C ALA A 276 -6.39 4.07 -3.47
N TRP A 277 -7.39 3.32 -3.94
CA TRP A 277 -7.69 1.98 -3.38
C TRP A 277 -6.53 1.00 -3.52
N ILE A 278 -5.79 1.02 -4.64
CA ILE A 278 -4.64 0.13 -4.82
C ILE A 278 -3.48 0.51 -3.91
N TYR A 279 -3.20 1.82 -3.79
CA TYR A 279 -2.21 2.29 -2.83
C TYR A 279 -2.59 1.86 -1.40
N ALA A 280 -3.86 1.99 -1.02
CA ALA A 280 -4.34 1.55 0.28
C ALA A 280 -4.26 0.02 0.48
N GLU A 281 -4.58 -0.78 -0.54
CA GLU A 281 -4.47 -2.25 -0.49
C GLU A 281 -3.03 -2.72 -0.25
N ASN A 282 -2.04 -1.98 -0.77
CA ASN A 282 -0.62 -2.33 -0.65
C ASN A 282 0.07 -1.67 0.57
N GLY A 283 -0.68 -1.01 1.45
CA GLY A 283 -0.13 -0.39 2.66
C GLY A 283 0.50 1.00 2.45
N LEU A 284 0.42 1.56 1.24
CA LEU A 284 0.93 2.90 0.90
C LEU A 284 -0.10 3.98 1.28
N TRP A 285 -0.48 4.00 2.56
CA TRP A 285 -1.61 4.78 3.05
C TRP A 285 -1.40 6.30 3.01
N SER A 286 -0.16 6.79 3.08
CA SER A 286 0.16 8.22 2.97
C SER A 286 -0.21 8.78 1.58
N ILE A 287 0.18 8.06 0.53
CA ILE A 287 -0.17 8.38 -0.87
C ILE A 287 -1.68 8.25 -1.05
N ALA A 288 -2.26 7.14 -0.59
CA ALA A 288 -3.70 6.91 -0.70
C ALA A 288 -4.52 8.00 -0.01
N ARG A 289 -4.12 8.44 1.19
CA ARG A 289 -4.77 9.52 1.95
C ARG A 289 -4.79 10.81 1.16
N THR A 290 -3.64 11.20 0.59
CA THR A 290 -3.51 12.43 -0.18
C THR A 290 -4.46 12.44 -1.38
N LEU A 291 -4.49 11.36 -2.15
CA LEU A 291 -5.37 11.21 -3.30
C LEU A 291 -6.86 11.18 -2.89
N GLN A 292 -7.20 10.41 -1.85
CA GLN A 292 -8.57 10.31 -1.33
C GLN A 292 -9.08 11.64 -0.80
N THR A 293 -8.24 12.46 -0.16
CA THR A 293 -8.61 13.80 0.29
C THR A 293 -8.93 14.71 -0.89
N LYS A 294 -8.10 14.70 -1.95
CA LYS A 294 -8.37 15.47 -3.19
C LYS A 294 -9.71 15.06 -3.82
N VAL A 295 -9.95 13.75 -3.97
CA VAL A 295 -11.21 13.20 -4.51
C VAL A 295 -12.41 13.55 -3.64
N MET A 296 -12.29 13.40 -2.31
CA MET A 296 -13.36 13.69 -1.37
C MET A 296 -13.74 15.18 -1.40
N ASN A 297 -12.76 16.08 -1.37
CA ASN A 297 -12.99 17.52 -1.45
C ASN A 297 -13.69 17.91 -2.76
N PHE A 298 -13.23 17.36 -3.90
CA PHE A 298 -13.87 17.56 -5.19
C PHE A 298 -15.33 17.09 -5.20
N ARG A 299 -15.61 15.89 -4.70
CA ARG A 299 -16.96 15.32 -4.68
C ARG A 299 -17.90 16.05 -3.73
N VAL A 300 -17.42 16.46 -2.56
CA VAL A 300 -18.22 17.29 -1.64
C VAL A 300 -18.59 18.62 -2.29
N LYS A 301 -17.65 19.24 -3.03
CA LYS A 301 -17.90 20.51 -3.73
C LYS A 301 -18.90 20.37 -4.89
N ASN A 302 -18.78 19.33 -5.71
CA ASN A 302 -19.55 19.21 -6.96
C ASN A 302 -20.82 18.36 -6.85
N LEU A 303 -20.82 17.30 -6.04
CA LEU A 303 -21.95 16.36 -5.90
C LEU A 303 -22.69 16.52 -4.56
N GLY A 304 -22.05 17.18 -3.58
CA GLY A 304 -22.56 17.31 -2.22
C GLY A 304 -22.29 16.09 -1.34
N LYS A 305 -22.48 16.28 -0.03
CA LYS A 305 -22.16 15.30 1.03
C LYS A 305 -23.03 14.05 1.04
N ARG A 306 -24.24 14.15 0.48
CA ARG A 306 -25.25 13.09 0.50
C ARG A 306 -25.19 12.15 -0.71
N HIS A 307 -24.40 12.50 -1.72
CA HIS A 307 -24.26 11.67 -2.90
C HIS A 307 -23.55 10.35 -2.58
N SER A 308 -24.00 9.23 -3.17
CA SER A 308 -23.47 7.89 -2.90
C SER A 308 -21.95 7.80 -3.12
N ALA A 309 -21.47 8.36 -4.24
CA ALA A 309 -20.05 8.43 -4.56
C ALA A 309 -19.24 9.26 -3.54
N THR A 310 -19.82 10.32 -2.98
CA THR A 310 -19.16 11.11 -1.92
C THR A 310 -19.04 10.31 -0.63
N ILE A 311 -20.10 9.59 -0.27
CA ILE A 311 -20.14 8.72 0.90
C ILE A 311 -19.08 7.60 0.78
N LEU A 312 -18.94 6.97 -0.39
CA LEU A 312 -17.92 5.95 -0.63
C LEU A 312 -16.49 6.52 -0.53
N ALA A 313 -16.25 7.72 -1.07
CA ALA A 313 -14.97 8.40 -0.97
C ALA A 313 -14.63 8.75 0.50
N GLN A 314 -15.62 9.22 1.27
CA GLN A 314 -15.48 9.50 2.70
C GLN A 314 -15.17 8.23 3.50
N ARG A 315 -15.86 7.12 3.23
CA ARG A 315 -15.58 5.83 3.89
C ARG A 315 -14.18 5.31 3.55
N SER A 316 -13.76 5.41 2.29
CA SER A 316 -12.41 5.03 1.85
C SER A 316 -11.34 5.87 2.56
N LEU A 317 -11.54 7.18 2.67
CA LEU A 317 -10.65 8.08 3.40
C LEU A 317 -10.60 7.76 4.89
N ALA A 318 -11.75 7.50 5.52
CA ALA A 318 -11.81 7.12 6.94
C ALA A 318 -11.07 5.80 7.21
N TYR A 319 -11.17 4.83 6.29
CA TYR A 319 -10.42 3.58 6.38
C TYR A 319 -8.91 3.81 6.28
N THR A 320 -8.43 4.66 5.37
CA THR A 320 -7.01 5.01 5.28
C THR A 320 -6.53 5.76 6.52
N CYS A 321 -7.31 6.71 7.03
CA CYS A 321 -7.01 7.41 8.29
C CYS A 321 -6.92 6.42 9.45
N TRP A 322 -7.79 5.42 9.50
CA TRP A 322 -7.75 4.36 10.51
C TRP A 322 -6.43 3.55 10.45
N ASN A 323 -5.97 3.18 9.24
CA ASN A 323 -4.71 2.45 9.09
C ASN A 323 -3.47 3.30 9.44
N LEU A 324 -3.53 4.61 9.19
CA LEU A 324 -2.51 5.59 9.61
C LEU A 324 -2.59 5.98 11.09
N PHE A 325 -3.51 5.39 11.86
CA PHE A 325 -3.78 5.74 13.27
C PHE A 325 -4.24 7.19 13.50
N GLU A 326 -4.78 7.85 12.47
CA GLU A 326 -5.45 9.15 12.57
C GLU A 326 -6.90 8.97 13.05
N ILE A 327 -7.03 8.55 14.32
CA ILE A 327 -8.30 8.08 14.88
C ILE A 327 -9.35 9.20 14.95
N ARG A 328 -8.93 10.41 15.34
CA ARG A 328 -9.85 11.56 15.43
C ARG A 328 -10.47 11.90 14.07
N PRO A 329 -9.69 12.15 12.99
CA PRO A 329 -10.24 12.31 11.64
C PRO A 329 -11.14 11.17 11.19
N ALA A 330 -10.75 9.92 11.43
CA ALA A 330 -11.55 8.75 11.04
C ALA A 330 -12.94 8.74 11.70
N ILE A 331 -13.02 9.04 13.01
CA ILE A 331 -14.30 9.14 13.74
C ILE A 331 -15.15 10.27 13.18
N VAL A 332 -14.56 11.46 12.95
CA VAL A 332 -15.30 12.63 12.46
C VAL A 332 -15.93 12.33 11.10
N ILE A 333 -15.15 11.76 10.17
CA ILE A 333 -15.65 11.39 8.84
C ILE A 333 -16.74 10.32 8.95
N GLN A 334 -16.55 9.27 9.75
CA GLN A 334 -17.56 8.22 9.93
C GLN A 334 -18.87 8.75 10.53
N LEU A 335 -18.80 9.67 11.50
CA LEU A 335 -19.98 10.32 12.06
C LEU A 335 -20.69 11.21 11.04
N GLU A 336 -19.94 11.91 10.18
CA GLU A 336 -20.52 12.70 9.09
C GLU A 336 -21.21 11.81 8.03
N VAL A 337 -20.61 10.68 7.68
CA VAL A 337 -21.24 9.68 6.81
C VAL A 337 -22.51 9.14 7.46
N LEU A 338 -22.50 8.80 8.74
CA LEU A 338 -23.70 8.35 9.46
C LEU A 338 -24.80 9.42 9.47
N ARG A 339 -24.44 10.70 9.62
CA ARG A 339 -25.41 11.82 9.51
C ARG A 339 -25.97 11.94 8.10
N SER A 340 -25.15 11.74 7.07
CA SER A 340 -25.60 11.78 5.66
C SER A 340 -26.54 10.62 5.34
N LEU A 341 -26.17 9.40 5.77
CA LEU A 341 -26.97 8.18 5.64
C LEU A 341 -28.26 8.23 6.44
N TRP A 342 -28.29 8.96 7.55
CA TRP A 342 -29.50 9.19 8.33
C TRP A 342 -30.64 9.77 7.50
N TRP A 343 -30.31 10.70 6.61
CA TRP A 343 -31.24 11.43 5.75
C TRP A 343 -31.35 10.87 4.33
N THR A 344 -30.50 9.91 3.94
CA THR A 344 -30.47 9.28 2.61
C THR A 344 -30.90 7.81 2.68
N ARG A 345 -32.12 7.58 3.18
CA ARG A 345 -32.64 6.20 3.30
C ARG A 345 -33.08 5.71 1.91
N PRO A 346 -32.69 4.48 1.50
CA PRO A 346 -32.95 4.00 0.13
C PRO A 346 -34.42 3.83 -0.26
N SER A 347 -35.33 3.71 0.70
CA SER A 347 -36.74 3.38 0.46
C SER A 347 -37.63 3.84 1.61
N ILE A 348 -38.91 4.09 1.32
CA ILE A 348 -39.94 4.44 2.32
C ILE A 348 -40.10 3.38 3.41
N LYS A 349 -39.79 2.10 3.11
CA LYS A 349 -39.76 1.01 4.10
C LYS A 349 -38.87 1.36 5.31
N TYR A 350 -37.75 2.04 5.07
CA TYR A 350 -36.84 2.44 6.14
C TYR A 350 -37.33 3.67 6.91
N TRP A 351 -38.25 4.44 6.35
CA TRP A 351 -38.90 5.57 7.04
C TRP A 351 -40.06 5.11 7.91
N THR A 352 -40.74 4.03 7.52
CA THR A 352 -41.88 3.46 8.27
C THR A 352 -41.47 2.37 9.28
N ALA A 353 -40.24 1.88 9.22
CA ALA A 353 -39.70 0.92 10.21
C ALA A 353 -39.61 1.54 11.61
N TRP A 354 -40.19 0.87 12.62
CA TRP A 354 -40.15 1.35 13.99
C TRP A 354 -38.85 0.95 14.72
N PRO A 355 -38.19 1.88 15.43
CA PRO A 355 -38.53 3.31 15.55
C PRO A 355 -38.01 4.15 14.35
N PRO A 356 -38.82 5.06 13.79
CA PRO A 356 -38.51 5.80 12.56
C PRO A 356 -37.31 6.74 12.69
N TRP A 357 -36.95 7.16 13.90
CA TRP A 357 -35.74 7.93 14.18
C TRP A 357 -34.49 7.06 14.33
N LYS A 358 -34.50 5.76 14.02
CA LYS A 358 -33.28 4.94 14.00
C LYS A 358 -33.12 4.28 12.63
N PRO A 359 -32.28 4.85 11.73
CA PRO A 359 -31.96 4.20 10.47
C PRO A 359 -31.37 2.81 10.71
N ASP A 360 -31.76 1.86 9.88
CA ASP A 360 -31.26 0.49 9.96
C ASP A 360 -30.89 -0.12 8.59
N HIS A 361 -30.94 0.64 7.50
CA HIS A 361 -30.50 0.15 6.18
C HIS A 361 -29.01 -0.26 6.16
N VAL A 362 -28.68 -1.15 5.23
CA VAL A 362 -27.37 -1.80 5.12
C VAL A 362 -26.20 -0.81 5.19
N ASP A 363 -26.19 0.25 4.39
CA ASP A 363 -25.07 1.20 4.36
C ASP A 363 -24.85 1.91 5.69
N TYR A 364 -25.92 2.25 6.42
CA TYR A 364 -25.83 2.83 7.75
C TYR A 364 -25.23 1.83 8.74
N CYS A 365 -25.68 0.57 8.71
CA CYS A 365 -25.18 -0.48 9.59
C CYS A 365 -23.72 -0.88 9.27
N THR A 366 -23.32 -0.86 8.00
CA THR A 366 -21.90 -1.07 7.64
C THR A 366 -21.03 0.07 8.13
N THR A 367 -21.48 1.32 8.04
CA THR A 367 -20.74 2.47 8.60
C THR A 367 -20.68 2.42 10.14
N LEU A 368 -21.72 1.90 10.81
CA LEU A 368 -21.66 1.61 12.25
C LEU A 368 -20.62 0.53 12.60
N SER A 369 -20.47 -0.49 11.75
CA SER A 369 -19.41 -1.50 11.89
C SER A 369 -18.01 -0.88 11.72
N ASP A 370 -17.85 0.03 10.75
CA ASP A 370 -16.60 0.78 10.56
C ASP A 370 -16.30 1.62 11.82
N LEU A 371 -17.31 2.33 12.35
CA LEU A 371 -17.20 3.10 13.59
C LEU A 371 -16.93 2.23 14.82
N ASN A 372 -17.48 1.01 14.91
CA ASN A 372 -17.16 0.07 15.98
C ASN A 372 -15.64 -0.16 16.05
N SER A 373 -15.03 -0.43 14.89
CA SER A 373 -13.59 -0.71 14.79
C SER A 373 -12.73 0.51 15.14
N THR A 374 -13.16 1.72 14.74
CA THR A 374 -12.46 2.96 15.07
C THR A 374 -12.58 3.31 16.55
N LEU A 375 -13.78 3.18 17.14
CA LEU A 375 -14.00 3.42 18.58
C LEU A 375 -13.23 2.40 19.44
N TRP A 376 -13.13 1.16 18.98
CA TRP A 376 -12.30 0.15 19.61
C TRP A 376 -10.83 0.58 19.67
N LEU A 377 -10.32 1.10 18.55
CA LEU A 377 -8.93 1.57 18.43
C LEU A 377 -8.70 2.84 19.26
N ALA A 378 -9.71 3.72 19.34
CA ALA A 378 -9.72 4.91 20.20
C ALA A 378 -9.77 4.61 21.71
N GLY A 379 -9.90 3.35 22.12
CA GLY A 379 -10.09 2.97 23.53
C GLY A 379 -11.51 3.22 24.08
N LYS A 380 -12.45 3.72 23.27
CA LYS A 380 -13.87 3.94 23.63
C LYS A 380 -14.66 2.63 23.54
N ARG A 381 -14.32 1.68 24.44
CA ARG A 381 -14.75 0.29 24.34
C ARG A 381 -16.25 0.08 24.61
N LYS A 382 -16.86 0.87 25.50
CA LYS A 382 -18.30 0.79 25.80
C LYS A 382 -19.14 1.25 24.61
N GLU A 383 -18.75 2.37 24.00
CA GLU A 383 -19.38 2.94 22.80
C GLU A 383 -19.17 2.03 21.59
N SER A 384 -17.96 1.49 21.42
CA SER A 384 -17.67 0.48 20.40
C SER A 384 -18.62 -0.71 20.53
N ARG A 385 -18.82 -1.24 21.75
CA ARG A 385 -19.76 -2.36 21.99
C ARG A 385 -21.18 -1.99 21.55
N TYR A 386 -21.66 -0.82 21.99
CA TYR A 386 -23.01 -0.36 21.67
C TYR A 386 -23.26 -0.27 20.16
N VAL A 387 -22.36 0.39 19.40
CA VAL A 387 -22.54 0.52 17.94
C VAL A 387 -22.35 -0.82 17.22
N GLY A 388 -21.49 -1.71 17.75
CA GLY A 388 -21.24 -3.04 17.21
C GLY A 388 -22.41 -3.99 17.36
N GLU A 389 -22.99 -4.07 18.55
CA GLU A 389 -24.18 -4.88 18.82
C GLU A 389 -25.35 -4.44 17.92
N ARG A 390 -25.54 -3.12 17.77
CA ARG A 390 -26.55 -2.57 16.85
C ARG A 390 -26.26 -2.93 15.39
N ALA A 391 -25.02 -2.80 14.93
CA ALA A 391 -24.65 -3.14 13.55
C ALA A 391 -24.88 -4.63 13.25
N VAL A 392 -24.43 -5.52 14.15
CA VAL A 392 -24.56 -6.98 14.00
C VAL A 392 -26.02 -7.41 13.99
N ASP A 393 -26.83 -6.97 14.97
CA ASP A 393 -28.26 -7.32 15.04
C ASP A 393 -28.99 -6.98 13.75
N ARG A 394 -28.75 -5.80 13.19
CA ARG A 394 -29.43 -5.34 11.98
C ARG A 394 -28.91 -5.99 10.70
N LEU A 395 -27.60 -6.20 10.58
CA LEU A 395 -27.04 -6.90 9.42
C LEU A 395 -27.47 -8.37 9.38
N ILE A 396 -27.57 -9.05 10.53
CA ILE A 396 -28.13 -10.41 10.59
C ILE A 396 -29.58 -10.44 10.07
N ARG A 397 -30.43 -9.49 10.49
CA ARG A 397 -31.84 -9.46 10.05
C ARG A 397 -32.00 -9.14 8.56
N GLN A 398 -31.10 -8.34 7.98
CA GLN A 398 -31.24 -7.88 6.59
C GLN A 398 -30.52 -8.75 5.56
N LEU A 399 -29.32 -9.22 5.88
CA LEU A 399 -28.45 -9.95 4.97
C LEU A 399 -28.25 -11.42 5.38
N GLY A 400 -28.63 -11.77 6.61
CA GLY A 400 -28.34 -13.07 7.21
C GLY A 400 -27.00 -13.11 7.96
N PRO A 401 -26.79 -14.14 8.80
CA PRO A 401 -25.60 -14.26 9.65
C PRO A 401 -24.32 -14.62 8.90
N ASP A 402 -24.45 -15.13 7.67
CA ASP A 402 -23.33 -15.63 6.87
C ASP A 402 -22.88 -14.63 5.78
N ASP A 403 -23.57 -13.50 5.62
CA ASP A 403 -23.18 -12.46 4.67
C ASP A 403 -21.81 -11.85 5.03
N PRO A 404 -20.91 -11.60 4.05
CA PRO A 404 -19.60 -10.99 4.28
C PRO A 404 -19.59 -9.73 5.15
N LYS A 405 -20.57 -8.82 4.99
CA LYS A 405 -20.67 -7.59 5.79
C LYS A 405 -21.07 -7.90 7.22
N THR A 406 -22.00 -8.85 7.42
CA THR A 406 -22.38 -9.33 8.74
C THR A 406 -21.19 -9.97 9.46
N LEU A 407 -20.44 -10.83 8.77
CA LEU A 407 -19.24 -11.48 9.32
C LEU A 407 -18.16 -10.46 9.73
N THR A 408 -18.00 -9.37 8.97
CA THR A 408 -17.10 -8.27 9.33
C THR A 408 -17.58 -7.51 10.56
N ALA A 409 -18.87 -7.22 10.69
CA ALA A 409 -19.42 -6.61 11.89
C ALA A 409 -19.28 -7.52 13.12
N MET A 410 -19.53 -8.82 12.98
CA MET A 410 -19.35 -9.80 14.05
C MET A 410 -17.89 -9.90 14.49
N PHE A 411 -16.95 -9.88 13.53
CA PHE A 411 -15.52 -9.87 13.81
C PHE A 411 -15.11 -8.64 14.64
N ASN A 412 -15.55 -7.45 14.21
CA ASN A 412 -15.26 -6.19 14.91
C ASN A 412 -15.83 -6.20 16.34
N LEU A 413 -17.09 -6.66 16.51
CA LEU A 413 -17.70 -6.82 17.82
C LEU A 413 -16.96 -7.86 18.69
N ALA A 414 -16.47 -8.94 18.11
CA ALA A 414 -15.72 -9.97 18.84
C ALA A 414 -14.40 -9.42 19.42
N ARG A 415 -13.70 -8.57 18.66
CA ARG A 415 -12.53 -7.83 19.15
C ARG A 415 -12.89 -6.89 20.30
N THR A 416 -14.00 -6.17 20.19
CA THR A 416 -14.48 -5.33 21.28
C THR A 416 -14.79 -6.14 22.54
N HIS A 417 -15.40 -7.31 22.41
CA HIS A 417 -15.64 -8.20 23.55
C HIS A 417 -14.36 -8.75 24.17
N LEU A 418 -13.37 -9.17 23.36
CA LEU A 418 -12.07 -9.62 23.85
C LEU A 418 -11.45 -8.55 24.76
N HIS A 419 -11.41 -7.31 24.27
CA HIS A 419 -10.81 -6.19 24.96
C HIS A 419 -11.65 -5.60 26.12
N LEU A 420 -12.88 -6.07 26.29
CA LEU A 420 -13.70 -5.82 27.48
C LEU A 420 -13.62 -6.97 28.50
N GLY A 421 -12.79 -8.00 28.27
CA GLY A 421 -12.71 -9.17 29.14
C GLY A 421 -13.83 -10.19 28.92
N ASN A 422 -14.76 -9.94 27.99
CA ASN A 422 -15.86 -10.84 27.62
C ASN A 422 -15.38 -11.97 26.71
N HIS A 423 -14.38 -12.73 27.17
CA HIS A 423 -13.66 -13.73 26.39
C HIS A 423 -14.57 -14.80 25.78
N GLU A 424 -15.65 -15.18 26.47
CA GLU A 424 -16.56 -16.22 25.99
C GLU A 424 -17.45 -15.74 24.83
N LYS A 425 -17.97 -14.50 24.91
CA LYS A 425 -18.71 -13.88 23.80
C LYS A 425 -17.81 -13.68 22.58
N SER A 426 -16.58 -13.21 22.81
CA SER A 426 -15.56 -13.07 21.76
C SER A 426 -15.24 -14.42 21.09
N HIS A 427 -15.04 -15.47 21.89
CA HIS A 427 -14.75 -16.81 21.38
C HIS A 427 -15.84 -17.32 20.45
N LYS A 428 -17.10 -17.25 20.87
CA LYS A 428 -18.25 -17.71 20.08
C LYS A 428 -18.34 -16.99 18.73
N LEU A 429 -18.22 -15.66 18.74
CA LEU A 429 -18.23 -14.87 17.51
C LEU A 429 -17.04 -15.17 16.60
N LEU A 430 -15.81 -15.23 17.14
CA LEU A 430 -14.61 -15.49 16.35
C LEU A 430 -14.62 -16.89 15.70
N VAL A 431 -15.05 -17.92 16.43
CA VAL A 431 -15.17 -19.27 15.88
C VAL A 431 -16.22 -19.33 14.78
N TRP A 432 -17.38 -18.68 14.97
CA TRP A 432 -18.41 -18.57 13.93
C TRP A 432 -17.84 -17.90 12.67
N VAL A 433 -17.26 -16.70 12.82
CA VAL A 433 -16.69 -15.92 11.73
C VAL A 433 -15.60 -16.71 11.01
N LEU A 434 -14.68 -17.33 11.74
CA LEU A 434 -13.59 -18.10 11.16
C LEU A 434 -14.11 -19.26 10.32
N ASN A 435 -15.08 -20.02 10.84
CA ASN A 435 -15.65 -21.16 10.13
C ASN A 435 -16.36 -20.73 8.84
N ARG A 436 -17.09 -19.60 8.87
CA ARG A 436 -17.78 -19.08 7.69
C ARG A 436 -16.83 -18.46 6.67
N ARG A 437 -15.90 -17.61 7.09
CA ARG A 437 -14.89 -17.02 6.19
C ARG A 437 -13.99 -18.09 5.56
N LYS A 438 -13.64 -19.16 6.29
CA LYS A 438 -12.91 -20.31 5.72
C LYS A 438 -13.68 -20.97 4.58
N ARG A 439 -15.01 -21.13 4.71
CA ARG A 439 -15.86 -21.73 3.67
C ARG A 439 -16.05 -20.79 2.47
N LEU A 440 -16.29 -19.50 2.73
CA LEU A 440 -16.61 -18.51 1.69
C LEU A 440 -15.38 -18.04 0.92
N PHE A 441 -14.28 -17.74 1.61
CA PHE A 441 -13.10 -17.10 1.01
C PHE A 441 -11.87 -18.01 0.96
N GLY A 442 -11.92 -19.15 1.64
CA GLY A 442 -10.76 -20.03 1.80
C GLY A 442 -9.87 -19.66 3.00
N PHE A 443 -8.88 -20.53 3.23
CA PHE A 443 -8.08 -20.53 4.46
C PHE A 443 -7.00 -19.45 4.53
N VAL A 444 -6.55 -18.97 3.36
CA VAL A 444 -5.46 -18.00 3.19
C VAL A 444 -5.96 -16.60 2.84
N HIS A 445 -7.27 -16.39 2.72
CA HIS A 445 -7.83 -15.06 2.46
C HIS A 445 -7.50 -14.08 3.60
N PRO A 446 -7.17 -12.81 3.31
CA PRO A 446 -6.80 -11.81 4.33
C PRO A 446 -7.78 -11.72 5.51
N ASP A 447 -9.09 -11.72 5.24
CA ASP A 447 -10.13 -11.65 6.28
C ASP A 447 -10.20 -12.92 7.15
N THR A 448 -9.91 -14.09 6.56
CA THR A 448 -9.83 -15.36 7.29
C THR A 448 -8.57 -15.37 8.17
N LEU A 449 -7.44 -14.90 7.64
CA LEU A 449 -6.18 -14.78 8.38
C LEU A 449 -6.33 -13.82 9.57
N MET A 450 -7.06 -12.72 9.41
CA MET A 450 -7.34 -11.79 10.49
C MET A 450 -8.16 -12.43 11.62
N ALA A 451 -9.22 -13.20 11.30
CA ALA A 451 -9.99 -13.95 12.29
C ALA A 451 -9.17 -15.00 13.04
N ARG A 452 -8.22 -15.67 12.35
CA ARG A 452 -7.30 -16.64 12.96
C ARG A 452 -6.31 -16.00 13.90
N ASN A 453 -5.77 -14.85 13.52
CA ASN A 453 -4.86 -14.06 14.35
C ASN A 453 -5.55 -13.67 15.66
N GLU A 454 -6.76 -13.09 15.58
CA GLU A 454 -7.53 -12.71 16.76
C GLU A 454 -7.91 -13.90 17.64
N LEU A 455 -8.21 -15.08 17.06
CA LEU A 455 -8.42 -16.29 17.85
C LEU A 455 -7.15 -16.70 18.61
N GLY A 456 -5.97 -16.57 17.99
CA GLY A 456 -4.68 -16.78 18.66
C GLY A 456 -4.46 -15.80 19.81
N ILE A 457 -4.76 -14.51 19.60
CA ILE A 457 -4.66 -13.48 20.65
C ILE A 457 -5.67 -13.72 21.78
N LEU A 458 -6.89 -14.16 21.48
CA LEU A 458 -7.87 -14.55 22.50
C LEU A 458 -7.37 -15.72 23.36
N LEU A 459 -6.77 -16.75 22.76
CA LEU A 459 -6.17 -17.87 23.50
C LEU A 459 -5.01 -17.40 24.40
N CYS A 460 -4.18 -16.51 23.87
CA CYS A 460 -3.11 -15.85 24.60
C CYS A 460 -3.63 -15.05 25.81
N ALA A 461 -4.65 -14.21 25.61
CA ALA A 461 -5.26 -13.39 26.65
C ALA A 461 -5.91 -14.24 27.75
N ARG A 462 -6.51 -15.39 27.39
CA ARG A 462 -7.05 -16.36 28.36
C ARG A 462 -5.98 -17.18 29.06
N LYS A 463 -4.70 -17.09 28.65
CA LYS A 463 -3.60 -17.96 29.09
C LYS A 463 -3.93 -19.45 28.92
N ARG A 464 -4.68 -19.78 27.88
CA ARG A 464 -5.13 -21.15 27.57
C ARG A 464 -4.60 -21.59 26.22
N ASN A 465 -4.03 -22.79 26.17
CA ASN A 465 -3.50 -23.39 24.96
C ASN A 465 -2.55 -22.45 24.19
N LEU A 466 -1.55 -21.90 24.90
CA LEU A 466 -0.59 -20.95 24.33
C LEU A 466 0.19 -21.54 23.14
N LEU A 467 0.37 -22.86 23.09
CA LEU A 467 1.00 -23.54 21.95
C LEU A 467 0.16 -23.37 20.67
N LEU A 468 -1.17 -23.56 20.78
CA LEU A 468 -2.07 -23.30 19.67
C LEU A 468 -2.11 -21.82 19.29
N ALA A 469 -2.07 -20.91 20.28
CA ALA A 469 -1.97 -19.47 20.01
C ALA A 469 -0.73 -19.15 19.17
N GLU A 470 0.45 -19.67 19.56
CA GLU A 470 1.70 -19.45 18.84
C GLU A 470 1.60 -20.00 17.41
N ARG A 471 1.08 -21.21 17.24
CA ARG A 471 0.90 -21.83 15.92
C ARG A 471 -0.06 -21.05 15.02
N LEU A 472 -1.16 -20.54 15.57
CA LEU A 472 -2.14 -19.75 14.81
C LEU A 472 -1.52 -18.44 14.32
N VAL A 473 -0.89 -17.68 15.22
CA VAL A 473 -0.33 -16.36 14.90
C VAL A 473 0.90 -16.47 13.99
N SER A 474 1.81 -17.43 14.23
CA SER A 474 2.97 -17.67 13.35
C SER A 474 2.57 -18.07 11.94
N ASN A 475 1.63 -19.01 11.77
CA ASN A 475 1.13 -19.40 10.45
C ASN A 475 0.45 -18.25 9.72
N VAL A 476 -0.22 -17.34 10.43
CA VAL A 476 -0.80 -16.13 9.83
C VAL A 476 0.28 -15.19 9.35
N LEU A 477 1.33 -14.94 10.14
CA LEU A 477 2.48 -14.13 9.74
C LEU A 477 3.12 -14.67 8.45
N GLU A 478 3.40 -15.98 8.39
CA GLU A 478 3.97 -16.62 7.20
C GLU A 478 3.06 -16.52 5.97
N SER A 479 1.74 -16.72 6.17
CA SER A 479 0.76 -16.59 5.08
C SER A 479 0.69 -15.15 4.56
N ARG A 480 0.72 -14.16 5.46
CA ARG A 480 0.73 -12.74 5.09
C ARG A 480 2.00 -12.37 4.34
N LYS A 481 3.18 -12.84 4.77
CA LYS A 481 4.45 -12.63 4.03
C LYS A 481 4.35 -13.13 2.59
N LYS A 482 3.81 -14.33 2.38
CA LYS A 482 3.64 -14.92 1.05
C LYS A 482 2.67 -14.15 0.15
N ILE A 483 1.58 -13.64 0.73
CA ILE A 483 0.48 -13.01 -0.04
C ILE A 483 0.73 -11.52 -0.29
N LEU A 484 1.21 -10.80 0.73
CA LEU A 484 1.36 -9.34 0.71
C LEU A 484 2.78 -8.90 0.36
N GLY A 485 3.78 -9.76 0.62
CA GLY A 485 5.19 -9.39 0.63
C GLY A 485 5.66 -9.01 2.03
N GLU A 486 6.98 -8.95 2.21
CA GLU A 486 7.59 -8.69 3.52
C GLU A 486 7.47 -7.23 3.98
N GLU A 487 7.33 -6.31 3.03
CA GLU A 487 7.26 -4.86 3.31
C GLU A 487 5.84 -4.36 3.62
N HIS A 488 4.83 -5.23 3.56
CA HIS A 488 3.47 -4.78 3.81
C HIS A 488 3.24 -4.46 5.30
N ALA A 489 2.62 -3.32 5.61
CA ALA A 489 2.43 -2.87 6.99
C ALA A 489 1.68 -3.86 7.91
N TYR A 490 0.82 -4.74 7.38
CA TYR A 490 0.18 -5.82 8.16
C TYR A 490 1.15 -6.90 8.67
N ILE A 491 2.36 -7.00 8.11
CA ILE A 491 3.43 -7.84 8.68
C ILE A 491 3.79 -7.32 10.07
N LEU A 492 3.88 -6.01 10.25
CA LEU A 492 4.17 -5.38 11.54
C LEU A 492 3.18 -5.77 12.63
N TRP A 493 1.88 -5.72 12.34
CA TRP A 493 0.85 -6.09 13.32
C TRP A 493 0.96 -7.57 13.70
N SER A 494 1.24 -8.43 12.73
CA SER A 494 1.44 -9.87 12.95
C SER A 494 2.67 -10.15 13.81
N VAL A 495 3.77 -9.43 13.60
CA VAL A 495 5.00 -9.55 14.41
C VAL A 495 4.75 -9.08 15.84
N ASN A 496 4.06 -7.94 16.02
CA ASN A 496 3.69 -7.45 17.36
C ASN A 496 2.82 -8.47 18.10
N ASP A 497 1.84 -9.06 17.43
CA ASP A 497 0.96 -10.08 18.00
C ASP A 497 1.69 -11.39 18.30
N LEU A 498 2.59 -11.83 17.42
CA LEU A 498 3.44 -13.00 17.69
C LEU A 498 4.37 -12.75 18.88
N SER A 499 4.93 -11.54 19.01
CA SER A 499 5.83 -11.19 20.11
C SER A 499 5.14 -11.28 21.47
N LYS A 500 3.88 -10.83 21.57
CA LYS A 500 3.02 -11.01 22.75
C LYS A 500 2.89 -12.49 23.12
N VAL A 501 2.53 -13.33 22.14
CA VAL A 501 2.34 -14.76 22.36
C VAL A 501 3.64 -15.45 22.79
N LEU A 502 4.76 -15.09 22.17
CA LEU A 502 6.08 -15.63 22.52
C LEU A 502 6.50 -15.25 23.95
N CYS A 503 6.25 -14.01 24.38
CA CYS A 503 6.49 -13.59 25.75
C CYS A 503 5.65 -14.40 26.75
N GLU A 504 4.35 -14.58 26.50
CA GLU A 504 3.47 -15.41 27.36
C GLU A 504 3.87 -16.89 27.35
N ARG A 505 4.48 -17.38 26.26
CA ARG A 505 5.07 -18.73 26.16
C ARG A 505 6.39 -18.88 26.90
N GLY A 506 6.94 -17.83 27.50
CA GLY A 506 8.25 -17.84 28.13
C GLY A 506 9.42 -17.89 27.14
N ARG A 507 9.22 -17.36 25.92
CA ARG A 507 10.24 -17.27 24.86
C ARG A 507 10.57 -15.82 24.47
N PRO A 508 10.87 -14.92 25.43
CA PRO A 508 11.06 -13.50 25.14
C PRO A 508 12.28 -13.24 24.24
N GLY A 509 13.34 -14.06 24.30
CA GLY A 509 14.48 -13.93 23.39
C GLY A 509 14.13 -14.14 21.90
N ARG A 510 13.13 -14.98 21.59
CA ARG A 510 12.61 -15.09 20.21
C ARG A 510 11.74 -13.89 19.84
N ALA A 511 11.02 -13.31 20.81
CA ALA A 511 10.25 -12.09 20.61
C ALA A 511 11.16 -10.89 20.30
N VAL A 512 12.30 -10.77 20.97
CA VAL A 512 13.34 -9.76 20.67
C VAL A 512 13.79 -9.85 19.21
N ARG A 513 14.24 -11.04 18.76
CA ARG A 513 14.74 -11.22 17.38
C ARG A 513 13.74 -10.78 16.32
N ILE A 514 12.49 -11.24 16.40
CA ILE A 514 11.48 -10.89 15.38
C ILE A 514 11.13 -9.40 15.39
N LEU A 515 11.23 -8.73 16.54
CA LEU A 515 10.97 -7.31 16.68
C LEU A 515 12.14 -6.47 16.16
N GLU A 516 13.38 -6.88 16.40
CA GLU A 516 14.57 -6.24 15.83
C GLU A 516 14.62 -6.40 14.31
N GLU A 517 14.31 -7.58 13.79
CA GLU A 517 14.27 -7.86 12.35
C GLU A 517 13.23 -7.00 11.59
N ILE A 518 12.09 -6.69 12.22
CA ILE A 518 11.03 -5.93 11.54
C ILE A 518 11.28 -4.41 11.59
N ILE A 519 12.03 -3.89 12.57
CA ILE A 519 12.25 -2.43 12.73
C ILE A 519 12.75 -1.77 11.44
N PRO A 520 13.82 -2.26 10.76
CA PRO A 520 14.31 -1.64 9.52
C PRO A 520 13.25 -1.59 8.42
N VAL A 521 12.35 -2.57 8.36
CA VAL A 521 11.24 -2.58 7.39
C VAL A 521 10.25 -1.48 7.73
N VAL A 522 9.83 -1.37 9.00
CA VAL A 522 8.88 -0.36 9.47
C VAL A 522 9.40 1.06 9.24
N VAL A 523 10.68 1.30 9.51
CA VAL A 523 11.34 2.59 9.26
C VAL A 523 11.19 3.00 7.81
N ARG A 524 11.46 2.09 6.86
CA ARG A 524 11.37 2.38 5.43
C ARG A 524 9.93 2.51 4.93
N THR A 525 8.98 1.76 5.49
CA THR A 525 7.60 1.68 4.96
C THR A 525 6.63 2.66 5.60
N LEU A 526 6.71 2.85 6.92
CA LEU A 526 5.77 3.67 7.71
C LEU A 526 6.44 4.91 8.31
N GLY A 527 7.78 4.91 8.44
CA GLY A 527 8.54 5.95 9.10
C GLY A 527 8.75 5.69 10.60
N GLU A 528 9.65 6.48 11.18
CA GLU A 528 10.05 6.38 12.59
C GLU A 528 8.96 6.84 13.57
N ASP A 529 8.17 7.84 13.19
CA ASP A 529 7.17 8.49 14.04
C ASP A 529 5.79 7.82 13.99
N HIS A 530 5.64 6.75 13.21
CA HIS A 530 4.35 6.07 13.05
C HIS A 530 3.95 5.33 14.34
N VAL A 531 2.67 5.36 14.73
CA VAL A 531 2.15 4.70 15.95
C VAL A 531 2.47 3.19 15.98
N GLY A 532 2.51 2.55 14.81
CA GLY A 532 2.98 1.17 14.66
C GLY A 532 4.41 0.93 15.14
N MET A 533 5.31 1.90 14.94
CA MET A 533 6.68 1.87 15.47
C MET A 533 6.68 1.97 16.99
N SER A 534 5.91 2.90 17.55
CA SER A 534 5.73 3.05 19.00
C SER A 534 5.30 1.74 19.66
N MET A 535 4.26 1.08 19.12
CA MET A 535 3.83 -0.23 19.63
C MET A 535 4.92 -1.30 19.55
N THR A 536 5.72 -1.29 18.49
CA THR A 536 6.81 -2.25 18.26
C THR A 536 7.92 -2.05 19.28
N ARG A 537 8.29 -0.79 19.54
CA ARG A 537 9.26 -0.41 20.57
C ARG A 537 8.78 -0.78 21.98
N SER A 538 7.50 -0.53 22.31
CA SER A 538 6.91 -0.96 23.58
C SER A 538 7.00 -2.49 23.76
N ASN A 539 6.66 -3.25 22.72
CA ASN A 539 6.75 -4.71 22.76
C ASN A 539 8.19 -5.21 22.85
N LEU A 540 9.13 -4.52 22.20
CA LEU A 540 10.55 -4.84 22.24
C LEU A 540 11.12 -4.60 23.64
N ALA A 541 10.82 -3.45 24.26
CA ALA A 541 11.19 -3.17 25.64
C ALA A 541 10.65 -4.22 26.61
N ARG A 542 9.40 -4.68 26.40
CA ARG A 542 8.85 -5.78 27.19
C ARG A 542 9.64 -7.08 27.01
N ALA A 543 9.97 -7.43 25.77
CA ALA A 543 10.71 -8.64 25.44
C ALA A 543 12.13 -8.60 26.02
N TYR A 544 12.82 -7.45 25.95
CA TYR A 544 14.11 -7.23 26.61
C TYR A 544 14.00 -7.39 28.12
N ALA A 545 13.05 -6.71 28.76
CA ALA A 545 12.85 -6.79 30.20
C ALA A 545 12.57 -8.23 30.68
N LEU A 546 11.78 -9.00 29.93
CA LEU A 546 11.51 -10.41 30.24
C LEU A 546 12.72 -11.32 29.98
N SER A 547 13.66 -10.90 29.13
CA SER A 547 14.90 -11.64 28.84
C SER A 547 16.07 -11.24 29.76
N GLY A 548 15.87 -10.27 30.67
CA GLY A 548 16.91 -9.79 31.59
C GLY A 548 17.74 -8.60 31.07
N HIS A 549 17.52 -8.18 29.82
CA HIS A 549 18.17 -7.04 29.17
C HIS A 549 17.50 -5.72 29.62
N LEU A 550 17.71 -5.35 30.89
CA LEU A 550 16.99 -4.23 31.51
C LEU A 550 17.48 -2.86 31.01
N GLU A 551 18.77 -2.72 30.68
CA GLU A 551 19.34 -1.46 30.19
C GLU A 551 18.82 -1.12 28.79
N GLU A 552 18.73 -2.11 27.91
CA GLU A 552 18.18 -1.99 26.57
C GLU A 552 16.68 -1.67 26.63
N ALA A 553 15.94 -2.32 27.53
CA ALA A 553 14.53 -2.02 27.76
C ALA A 553 14.33 -0.56 28.22
N GLU A 554 15.14 -0.08 29.16
CA GLU A 554 15.11 1.31 29.64
C GLU A 554 15.41 2.29 28.49
N GLY A 555 16.46 2.04 27.71
CA GLY A 555 16.88 2.91 26.61
C GLY A 555 15.88 2.95 25.44
N VAL A 556 15.15 1.87 25.18
CA VAL A 556 14.06 1.87 24.18
C VAL A 556 12.86 2.66 24.69
N LEU A 557 12.47 2.47 25.95
CA LEU A 557 11.33 3.18 26.54
C LEU A 557 11.59 4.68 26.69
N TRP A 558 12.80 5.08 27.08
CA TRP A 558 13.18 6.48 27.22
C TRP A 558 13.03 7.23 25.89
N ARG A 559 13.65 6.72 24.82
CA ARG A 559 13.53 7.30 23.47
C ARG A 559 12.09 7.36 22.99
N LEU A 560 11.27 6.37 23.35
CA LEU A 560 9.86 6.37 23.00
C LEU A 560 9.07 7.45 23.75
N LEU A 561 9.37 7.67 25.03
CA LEU A 561 8.72 8.70 25.86
C LEU A 561 9.06 10.13 25.40
N GLU A 562 10.23 10.34 24.79
CA GLU A 562 10.62 11.63 24.20
C GLU A 562 9.77 12.01 22.97
N VAL A 563 9.30 11.02 22.21
CA VAL A 563 8.52 11.23 20.97
C VAL A 563 7.01 11.23 21.23
N LEU A 564 6.54 10.49 22.24
CA LEU A 564 5.11 10.38 22.52
C LEU A 564 4.53 11.68 23.10
N PRO A 565 3.36 12.14 22.61
CA PRO A 565 2.68 13.29 23.18
C PRO A 565 2.37 13.07 24.67
N LEU A 566 2.74 14.06 25.48
CA LEU A 566 2.61 14.01 26.95
C LEU A 566 1.17 13.88 27.45
N ASP A 567 0.19 14.23 26.61
CA ASP A 567 -1.25 14.16 26.86
C ASP A 567 -1.90 12.86 26.34
N HIS A 568 -1.11 11.95 25.77
CA HIS A 568 -1.62 10.71 25.19
C HIS A 568 -1.62 9.55 26.20
N PRO A 569 -2.69 8.72 26.26
CA PRO A 569 -2.72 7.55 27.14
C PRO A 569 -1.59 6.52 26.91
N ASP A 570 -1.01 6.48 25.70
CA ASP A 570 0.14 5.62 25.40
C ASP A 570 1.42 6.10 26.06
N TRP A 571 1.57 7.40 26.31
CA TRP A 571 2.70 7.93 27.09
C TRP A 571 2.65 7.36 28.51
N ILE A 572 1.47 7.41 29.15
CA ILE A 572 1.25 6.87 30.50
C ILE A 572 1.58 5.36 30.53
N HIS A 573 1.13 4.62 29.51
CA HIS A 573 1.40 3.19 29.40
C HIS A 573 2.89 2.86 29.28
N ASN A 574 3.62 3.59 28.44
CA ASN A 574 5.06 3.40 28.30
C ASN A 574 5.85 3.86 29.53
N MET A 575 5.40 4.93 30.19
CA MET A 575 5.98 5.42 31.43
C MET A 575 5.83 4.36 32.54
N PHE A 576 4.71 3.64 32.57
CA PHE A 576 4.53 2.53 33.51
C PHE A 576 5.56 1.42 33.26
N GLY A 577 5.74 1.04 32.00
CA GLY A 577 6.78 0.09 31.60
C GLY A 577 8.18 0.56 32.03
N TYR A 578 8.46 1.85 31.88
CA TYR A 578 9.73 2.47 32.22
C TYR A 578 10.03 2.43 33.73
N VAL A 579 9.06 2.84 34.54
CA VAL A 579 9.12 2.72 36.02
C VAL A 579 9.39 1.28 36.42
N ARG A 580 8.66 0.31 35.84
CA ARG A 580 8.84 -1.10 36.18
C ARG A 580 10.23 -1.63 35.83
N VAL A 581 10.83 -1.18 34.72
CA VAL A 581 12.22 -1.54 34.37
C VAL A 581 13.18 -0.98 35.41
N ARG A 582 13.04 0.30 35.80
CA ARG A 582 13.86 0.93 36.84
C ARG A 582 13.74 0.22 38.20
N VAL A 583 12.52 -0.16 38.61
CA VAL A 583 12.30 -0.96 39.82
C VAL A 583 13.04 -2.29 39.75
N ARG A 584 13.00 -3.00 38.61
CA ARG A 584 13.73 -4.27 38.43
C ARG A 584 15.25 -4.11 38.40
N GLN A 585 15.76 -2.94 38.02
CA GLN A 585 17.17 -2.59 38.12
C GLN A 585 17.58 -2.17 39.55
N GLY A 586 16.64 -2.00 40.48
CA GLY A 586 16.90 -1.52 41.84
C GLY A 586 16.97 0.01 42.00
N LYS A 587 16.64 0.78 40.95
CA LYS A 587 16.63 2.26 40.97
C LYS A 587 15.36 2.80 41.64
N LEU A 588 15.12 2.45 42.91
CA LEU A 588 13.85 2.71 43.60
C LEU A 588 13.53 4.21 43.75
N SER A 589 14.51 5.05 44.10
CA SER A 589 14.28 6.49 44.27
C SER A 589 13.88 7.21 42.98
N ALA A 590 14.46 6.80 41.84
CA ALA A 590 14.11 7.34 40.54
C ALA A 590 12.70 6.89 40.10
N ALA A 591 12.38 5.60 40.31
CA ALA A 591 11.05 5.05 40.02
C ALA A 591 9.95 5.69 40.90
N GLU A 592 10.25 5.98 42.17
CA GLU A 592 9.34 6.68 43.08
C GLU A 592 9.00 8.08 42.56
N LYS A 593 10.04 8.85 42.22
CA LYS A 593 9.89 10.20 41.67
C LYS A 593 9.00 10.19 40.42
N ASP A 594 9.31 9.30 39.48
CA ASP A 594 8.52 9.13 38.25
C ASP A 594 7.05 8.78 38.51
N CYS A 595 6.78 7.88 39.47
CA CYS A 595 5.42 7.50 39.87
C CYS A 595 4.65 8.71 40.40
N VAL A 596 5.24 9.46 41.32
CA VAL A 596 4.61 10.64 41.93
C VAL A 596 4.34 11.71 40.88
N GLU A 597 5.33 12.05 40.05
CA GLU A 597 5.19 13.03 38.97
C GLU A 597 4.10 12.61 37.96
N THR A 598 4.05 11.32 37.62
CA THR A 598 3.04 10.80 36.68
C THR A 598 1.64 10.84 37.27
N LEU A 599 1.45 10.46 38.55
CA LEU A 599 0.15 10.53 39.23
C LEU A 599 -0.33 11.98 39.38
N ASP A 600 0.57 12.91 39.76
CA ASP A 600 0.27 14.34 39.81
C ASP A 600 -0.14 14.86 38.44
N LYS A 601 0.60 14.50 37.39
CA LYS A 601 0.26 14.84 36.01
C LYS A 601 -1.10 14.31 35.58
N ILE A 602 -1.42 13.04 35.87
CA ILE A 602 -2.73 12.45 35.58
C ILE A 602 -3.84 13.27 36.25
N SER A 603 -3.65 13.67 37.52
CA SER A 603 -4.63 14.47 38.26
C SER A 603 -4.84 15.87 37.67
N LYS A 604 -3.76 16.56 37.29
CA LYS A 604 -3.79 17.94 36.75
C LYS A 604 -4.38 17.99 35.35
N THR A 605 -3.93 17.07 34.49
CA THR A 605 -4.30 17.06 33.07
C THR A 605 -5.62 16.32 32.81
N LYS A 606 -6.09 15.52 33.78
CA LYS A 606 -7.28 14.65 33.67
C LYS A 606 -7.26 13.77 32.41
N ILE A 607 -6.06 13.36 31.96
CA ILE A 607 -5.89 12.46 30.81
C ILE A 607 -6.62 11.14 31.05
N LEU A 608 -6.52 10.61 32.27
CA LEU A 608 -7.20 9.40 32.73
C LEU A 608 -8.07 9.73 33.94
N ALA A 609 -9.13 8.95 34.12
CA ALA A 609 -9.91 8.98 35.35
C ALA A 609 -9.09 8.39 36.50
N HIS A 610 -9.40 8.80 37.74
CA HIS A 610 -8.70 8.31 38.94
C HIS A 610 -8.92 6.80 39.17
N ASP A 611 -10.06 6.27 38.74
CA ASP A 611 -10.42 4.86 38.77
C ASP A 611 -9.94 4.08 37.53
N ASP A 612 -9.24 4.74 36.58
CA ASP A 612 -8.67 4.05 35.44
C ASP A 612 -7.64 3.02 35.94
N PRO A 613 -7.72 1.76 35.48
CA PRO A 613 -6.85 0.73 36.01
C PRO A 613 -5.35 0.95 35.69
N ARG A 614 -4.99 1.85 34.77
CA ARG A 614 -3.60 2.33 34.60
C ARG A 614 -3.17 3.22 35.76
N THR A 615 -4.02 4.15 36.17
CA THR A 615 -3.76 5.03 37.33
C THR A 615 -3.59 4.20 38.59
N ILE A 616 -4.46 3.20 38.78
CA ILE A 616 -4.36 2.24 39.90
C ILE A 616 -3.05 1.46 39.82
N ALA A 617 -2.63 0.99 38.65
CA ALA A 617 -1.37 0.25 38.50
C ALA A 617 -0.13 1.08 38.91
N PHE A 618 -0.08 2.38 38.59
CA PHE A 618 0.97 3.27 39.08
C PHE A 618 0.96 3.43 40.59
N ALA A 619 -0.23 3.60 41.18
CA ALA A 619 -0.39 3.68 42.63
C ALA A 619 0.01 2.36 43.31
N GLU A 620 -0.28 1.20 42.71
CA GLU A 620 0.15 -0.11 43.21
C GLU A 620 1.68 -0.28 43.16
N GLU A 621 2.35 0.17 42.09
CA GLU A 621 3.82 0.14 42.03
C GLU A 621 4.44 1.10 43.06
N LEU A 622 3.89 2.30 43.21
CA LEU A 622 4.34 3.24 44.25
C LEU A 622 4.14 2.66 45.66
N LEU A 623 3.01 2.00 45.90
CA LEU A 623 2.73 1.27 47.14
C LEU A 623 3.78 0.19 47.43
N LYS A 624 4.22 -0.57 46.41
CA LYS A 624 5.31 -1.57 46.56
C LYS A 624 6.64 -0.91 46.92
N ILE A 625 6.96 0.23 46.31
CA ILE A 625 8.18 0.98 46.61
C ILE A 625 8.15 1.44 48.08
N TYR A 626 7.06 2.07 48.53
CA TYR A 626 6.92 2.51 49.93
C TYR A 626 6.97 1.36 50.93
N ARG A 627 6.39 0.19 50.61
CA ARG A 627 6.51 -1.02 51.44
C ARG A 627 7.96 -1.49 51.56
N THR A 628 8.67 -1.51 50.43
CA THR A 628 10.09 -1.91 50.40
C THR A 628 10.95 -0.96 51.23
N GLN A 629 10.61 0.34 51.24
CA GLN A 629 11.26 1.37 52.06
C GLN A 629 10.71 1.51 53.49
N LYS A 630 9.69 0.73 53.89
CA LYS A 630 9.01 0.79 55.20
C LYS A 630 8.37 2.16 55.55
N ARG A 631 7.86 2.89 54.56
CA ARG A 631 7.24 4.22 54.73
C ARG A 631 5.73 4.16 54.91
N PHE A 632 5.27 3.71 56.08
CA PHE A 632 3.85 3.45 56.34
C PHE A 632 2.93 4.69 56.30
N GLN A 633 3.43 5.86 56.67
CA GLN A 633 2.63 7.10 56.62
C GLN A 633 2.26 7.50 55.19
N ASP A 634 3.19 7.34 54.26
CA ASP A 634 2.96 7.63 52.83
C ASP A 634 2.01 6.63 52.17
N ILE A 635 1.99 5.38 52.67
CA ILE A 635 1.02 4.36 52.25
C ILE A 635 -0.40 4.80 52.61
N ASP A 636 -0.61 5.29 53.83
CA ASP A 636 -1.94 5.74 54.27
C ASP A 636 -2.40 7.01 53.54
N ALA A 637 -1.48 7.92 53.25
CA ALA A 637 -1.74 9.08 52.42
C ALA A 637 -2.13 8.69 50.99
N LEU A 638 -1.39 7.76 50.37
CA LEU A 638 -1.66 7.28 49.02
C LEU A 638 -3.04 6.60 48.92
N LYS A 639 -3.41 5.77 49.90
CA LYS A 639 -4.73 5.12 49.98
C LYS A 639 -5.87 6.12 50.03
N LYS A 640 -5.71 7.23 50.76
CA LYS A 640 -6.73 8.31 50.80
C LYS A 640 -6.85 9.02 49.45
N SER A 641 -5.74 9.15 48.71
CA SER A 641 -5.72 9.87 47.44
C SER A 641 -6.25 9.08 46.23
N VAL A 642 -6.18 7.74 46.26
CA VAL A 642 -6.63 6.86 45.16
C VAL A 642 -7.68 5.86 45.64
N PRO A 643 -8.98 6.20 45.54
CA PRO A 643 -10.07 5.31 45.92
C PRO A 643 -10.05 4.04 45.06
N GLY A 644 -9.93 2.86 45.68
CA GLY A 644 -9.87 1.56 44.98
C GLY A 644 -8.50 0.87 45.00
N LEU A 645 -7.47 1.50 45.59
CA LEU A 645 -6.17 0.86 45.83
C LEU A 645 -6.32 -0.25 46.89
N ASN A 646 -6.20 -1.51 46.48
CA ASN A 646 -6.43 -2.66 47.36
C ASN A 646 -5.13 -3.46 47.59
N GLU A 647 -4.79 -3.73 48.85
CA GLU A 647 -3.50 -4.29 49.26
C GLU A 647 -3.31 -5.76 48.86
N GLU A 648 -4.40 -6.51 48.73
CA GLU A 648 -4.40 -7.93 48.35
C GLU A 648 -4.19 -8.14 46.85
N ASN A 649 -4.28 -7.05 46.07
CA ASN A 649 -4.47 -7.07 44.64
C ASN A 649 -3.25 -6.59 43.84
N LEU A 650 -2.10 -6.45 44.50
CA LEU A 650 -0.82 -6.13 43.88
C LEU A 650 -0.61 -7.01 42.65
N ILE A 651 -0.48 -6.40 41.47
CA ILE A 651 -0.04 -7.13 40.26
C ILE A 651 1.22 -7.92 40.66
N GLY A 652 1.15 -9.25 40.61
CA GLY A 652 2.21 -10.13 41.12
C GLY A 652 3.57 -9.91 40.43
N ALA A 653 4.60 -10.66 40.81
CA ALA A 653 5.98 -10.54 40.32
C ALA A 653 6.18 -10.60 38.78
N LYS A 654 5.13 -10.82 37.98
CA LYS A 654 5.19 -10.89 36.53
C LYS A 654 5.28 -9.49 35.90
N PHE A 655 6.29 -9.30 35.06
CA PHE A 655 6.45 -8.12 34.21
C PHE A 655 5.48 -8.19 33.03
N ASP A 656 4.44 -7.38 33.06
CA ASP A 656 3.57 -7.16 31.91
C ASP A 656 3.24 -5.67 31.83
N ILE A 657 3.51 -5.11 30.66
CA ILE A 657 3.21 -3.72 30.33
C ILE A 657 1.71 -3.58 30.05
N TYR A 658 1.00 -4.68 29.70
CA TYR A 658 -0.38 -4.66 29.19
C TYR A 658 -1.47 -5.20 30.14
N THR A 659 -1.15 -5.80 31.29
CA THR A 659 -2.17 -6.19 32.28
C THR A 659 -2.66 -4.97 33.06
N ILE A 660 -3.49 -4.18 32.41
CA ILE A 660 -4.40 -3.25 33.07
C ILE A 660 -5.64 -4.09 33.39
N ARG A 661 -6.01 -4.22 34.67
CA ARG A 661 -7.24 -4.94 35.08
C ARG A 661 -8.41 -4.41 34.25
N THR A 662 -9.01 -5.24 33.42
CA THR A 662 -10.38 -4.97 32.99
C THR A 662 -11.24 -5.33 34.20
N GLY A 663 -11.65 -4.33 34.98
CA GLY A 663 -12.61 -4.55 36.07
C GLY A 663 -13.88 -5.23 35.55
N PRO A 664 -14.64 -5.91 36.43
CA PRO A 664 -15.93 -6.50 36.07
C PRO A 664 -16.93 -5.48 35.48
#